data_AF-A0A8T2N3Q3-F1
#
_entry.id   AF-A0A8T2N3Q3-F1
#
_cell.length_a   1.000
_cell.length_b   1.000
_cell.length_c   1.000
_cell.angle_alpha   90.00
_cell.angle_beta   90.00
_cell.angle_gamma   90.00
#
_symmetry.space_group_name_H-M   'P 1'
#
loop_
_entity.id
_entity.type
_entity.pdbx_description
1 polymer ?
#
loop_
_entity_poly.entity_id
_entity_poly.type
_entity_poly.pdbx_seq_one_letter_code
_entity_poly.pdbx_strand_id
1 'polypeptide(L)'
;MEGALTARDRVGIQDFVLLDPYTSESAFLNNLRKRFNENLIYTYIGTLLVSVNPYKELGIYSTKQMDTYMGSGAGKTEASKKILQFYAASCPRTRLLDNVRDRLLLSNPVLEAFGNAKTLKNDNSSRFGKYMDIQFDFQGEAVGGHILSYLLEKSRVVHQNHGERNFHIFYQLGECAKVSSINDKNDWKTVQKALAVIDFSETDIESLFGIIASVLHLGNVRFDADARGYATLSNGSEVHWLSQLLGIRAQVLQEGLTHRKIEAREEQVLSPFTIDHAVYARDALAKAVYGRTFTWLVNKINESLANKDSTRKTVIGLLDIYGFEVFHWETVPYFNNKIICDLVEEKHRGIISVLVMRQSKNFIVKQCFPSTEPDTKKRPETVATQFKSSLAGLADILMAKEPWYVRCLKPNDGKQPGRFDDVLVRHQVKYLGLMEHLRVRRAGFAYRRRFEVFLQRYKPLCPDTWPNWKGPPAEGVERLVKHLGYAPDEYKMGKTKIFIRHARTLFATEDAYEVCKHKLATRIQAKYKGYRGKGQFQKQREAGAKGEREESLGREGHKEGFMTRNQPACVDNSEYLAFVRQNYLTRLKDNLPKTVLDKNTWLTPPPIMVELQLKGVASDLFKGKKENYPQSVPRPFVDTRIGEQDINMKVLQMIRHERIKVS
;
A
#
# COMPACT_ATOMS: atom_id res chain seq x y z
N MET A 1 31.44 -8.37 14.53
CA MET A 1 31.42 -6.92 14.90
C MET A 1 30.78 -6.06 13.81
N GLU A 2 30.88 -6.41 12.52
CA GLU A 2 30.43 -5.53 11.42
C GLU A 2 28.95 -5.60 11.04
N GLY A 3 28.20 -6.68 11.30
CA GLY A 3 26.87 -6.89 10.69
C GLY A 3 25.73 -5.92 11.10
N ALA A 4 25.76 -5.31 12.29
CA ALA A 4 24.67 -4.43 12.77
C ALA A 4 24.96 -2.93 12.51
N LEU A 5 26.22 -2.52 12.66
CA LEU A 5 26.70 -1.19 12.27
C LEU A 5 26.57 -1.01 10.75
N THR A 6 26.94 -2.03 9.96
CA THR A 6 26.75 -2.01 8.50
C THR A 6 25.28 -1.97 8.10
N ALA A 7 24.37 -2.63 8.82
CA ALA A 7 22.93 -2.59 8.51
C ALA A 7 22.35 -1.18 8.70
N ARG A 8 22.74 -0.46 9.76
CA ARG A 8 22.26 0.90 9.99
C ARG A 8 22.87 1.92 9.02
N ASP A 9 24.16 1.82 8.71
CA ASP A 9 24.82 2.69 7.73
C ASP A 9 24.33 2.45 6.30
N ARG A 10 23.95 1.21 5.99
CA ARG A 10 23.38 0.78 4.72
C ARG A 10 21.92 1.21 4.55
N VAL A 11 21.10 0.99 5.58
CA VAL A 11 19.63 1.13 5.49
C VAL A 11 19.16 2.54 5.90
N GLY A 12 19.91 3.26 6.72
CA GLY A 12 19.53 4.57 7.23
C GLY A 12 18.59 4.54 8.43
N ILE A 13 18.22 5.72 8.93
CA ILE A 13 17.47 5.95 10.16
C ILE A 13 15.96 5.96 9.90
N GLN A 14 15.19 5.19 10.67
CA GLN A 14 13.74 5.06 10.53
C GLN A 14 12.94 6.28 11.04
N ASP A 15 13.44 7.01 12.03
CA ASP A 15 12.83 8.24 12.55
C ASP A 15 13.82 9.41 12.43
N PHE A 16 13.47 10.42 11.65
CA PHE A 16 14.27 11.62 11.45
C PHE A 16 14.53 12.40 12.73
N VAL A 17 13.71 12.23 13.78
CA VAL A 17 14.00 12.79 15.11
C VAL A 17 15.31 12.21 15.68
N LEU A 18 15.89 11.17 15.09
CA LEU A 18 17.20 10.65 15.43
C LEU A 18 18.30 11.01 14.42
N LEU A 19 17.99 11.74 13.35
CA LEU A 19 18.97 12.18 12.32
C LEU A 19 19.98 13.16 12.90
N ASP A 20 21.27 12.95 12.66
CA ASP A 20 22.35 13.85 13.10
C ASP A 20 23.37 14.00 11.94
N PRO A 21 23.71 15.21 11.46
CA PRO A 21 23.16 16.52 11.83
C PRO A 21 21.73 16.74 11.29
N TYR A 22 20.78 17.04 12.18
CA TYR A 22 19.36 17.26 11.82
C TYR A 22 19.10 18.58 11.08
N THR A 23 20.05 19.52 11.11
CA THR A 23 19.95 20.80 10.41
C THR A 23 20.33 20.69 8.93
N SER A 24 21.02 19.62 8.56
CA SER A 24 21.52 19.38 7.21
C SER A 24 20.45 18.80 6.30
N GLU A 25 20.11 19.55 5.25
CA GLU A 25 19.21 19.08 4.20
C GLU A 25 19.82 17.91 3.41
N SER A 26 21.15 17.91 3.21
CA SER A 26 21.82 16.83 2.49
C SER A 26 21.78 15.51 3.28
N ALA A 27 21.92 15.57 4.61
CA ALA A 27 21.78 14.39 5.48
C ALA A 27 20.34 13.83 5.42
N PHE A 28 19.34 14.70 5.41
CA PHE A 28 17.93 14.32 5.31
C PHE A 28 17.63 13.58 3.99
N LEU A 29 18.07 14.16 2.86
CA LEU A 29 17.89 13.57 1.53
C LEU A 29 18.66 12.27 1.37
N ASN A 30 19.91 12.20 1.85
CA ASN A 30 20.71 10.99 1.80
C ASN A 30 20.04 9.85 2.59
N ASN A 31 19.45 10.14 3.75
CA ASN A 31 18.70 9.16 4.52
C ASN A 31 17.47 8.63 3.76
N LEU A 32 16.68 9.51 3.13
CA LEU A 32 15.55 9.09 2.27
C LEU A 32 16.02 8.21 1.12
N ARG A 33 17.11 8.60 0.44
CA ARG A 33 17.69 7.86 -0.68
C ARG A 33 18.17 6.47 -0.27
N LYS A 34 18.94 6.35 0.81
CA LYS A 34 19.42 5.05 1.34
C LYS A 34 18.25 4.10 1.62
N ARG A 35 17.24 4.60 2.33
CA ARG A 35 16.02 3.85 2.67
C ARG A 35 15.26 3.42 1.42
N PHE A 36 15.06 4.34 0.48
CA PHE A 36 14.36 4.07 -0.78
C PHE A 36 15.06 2.98 -1.61
N ASN A 37 16.39 3.00 -1.68
CA ASN A 37 17.18 1.99 -2.39
C ASN A 37 17.05 0.59 -1.78
N GLU A 38 16.86 0.50 -0.46
CA GLU A 38 16.59 -0.75 0.26
C GLU A 38 15.09 -1.09 0.32
N ASN A 39 14.26 -0.47 -0.52
CA ASN A 39 12.80 -0.64 -0.58
C ASN A 39 12.06 -0.26 0.72
N LEU A 40 12.66 0.56 1.58
CA LEU A 40 12.03 1.12 2.77
C LEU A 40 11.43 2.48 2.48
N ILE A 41 10.16 2.49 2.08
CA ILE A 41 9.46 3.71 1.64
C ILE A 41 8.90 4.58 2.76
N TYR A 42 8.83 4.05 3.98
CA TYR A 42 8.23 4.72 5.14
C TYR A 42 9.30 5.22 6.10
N THR A 43 9.24 6.51 6.47
CA THR A 43 10.17 7.12 7.44
C THR A 43 9.41 8.07 8.36
N TYR A 44 9.65 8.01 9.67
CA TYR A 44 8.94 8.84 10.64
C TYR A 44 9.63 10.20 10.88
N ILE A 45 8.84 11.19 11.29
CA ILE A 45 9.30 12.40 11.99
C ILE A 45 8.46 12.47 13.27
N GLY A 46 8.84 11.69 14.28
CA GLY A 46 8.02 11.49 15.48
C GLY A 46 6.67 10.83 15.15
N THR A 47 5.58 11.59 15.22
CA THR A 47 4.22 11.09 14.89
C THR A 47 3.81 11.29 13.43
N LEU A 48 4.61 12.03 12.64
CA LEU A 48 4.37 12.23 11.22
C LEU A 48 5.02 11.10 10.41
N LEU A 49 4.32 10.59 9.40
CA LEU A 49 4.83 9.57 8.50
C LEU A 49 5.19 10.17 7.14
N VAL A 50 6.42 9.97 6.68
CA VAL A 50 6.87 10.28 5.31
C VAL A 50 6.78 9.00 4.48
N SER A 51 6.12 9.08 3.32
CA SER A 51 5.90 7.98 2.37
C SER A 51 6.49 8.35 1.02
N VAL A 52 7.48 7.61 0.53
CA VAL A 52 8.08 7.82 -0.80
C VAL A 52 7.51 6.81 -1.78
N ASN A 53 6.89 7.24 -2.88
CA ASN A 53 6.24 6.33 -3.82
C ASN A 53 7.26 5.41 -4.53
N PRO A 54 7.22 4.07 -4.38
CA PRO A 54 8.17 3.16 -5.02
C PRO A 54 7.97 2.97 -6.53
N TYR A 55 6.78 3.32 -7.07
CA TYR A 55 6.36 2.98 -8.45
C TYR A 55 6.49 1.49 -8.83
N LYS A 56 6.53 0.61 -7.83
CA LYS A 56 6.51 -0.85 -7.96
C LYS A 56 5.88 -1.46 -6.71
N GLU A 57 5.42 -2.70 -6.82
CA GLU A 57 4.96 -3.46 -5.67
C GLU A 57 6.15 -3.97 -4.85
N LEU A 58 6.05 -3.85 -3.53
CA LEU A 58 7.13 -4.22 -2.60
C LEU A 58 6.82 -5.48 -1.79
N GLY A 59 5.64 -6.10 -1.97
CA GLY A 59 5.22 -7.28 -1.20
C GLY A 59 5.05 -7.04 0.31
N ILE A 60 5.09 -5.78 0.77
CA ILE A 60 4.90 -5.38 2.17
C ILE A 60 3.42 -5.39 2.60
N TYR A 61 2.51 -5.59 1.64
CA TYR A 61 1.06 -5.75 1.85
C TYR A 61 0.65 -7.14 1.35
N SER A 62 -0.29 -7.79 2.04
CA SER A 62 -0.69 -9.16 1.67
C SER A 62 -1.39 -9.20 0.30
N THR A 63 -1.23 -10.30 -0.44
CA THR A 63 -1.75 -10.48 -1.82
C THR A 63 -3.26 -10.27 -1.93
N LYS A 64 -4.04 -10.74 -0.94
CA LYS A 64 -5.49 -10.49 -0.84
C LYS A 64 -5.86 -9.00 -0.72
N GLN A 65 -4.94 -8.13 -0.31
CA GLN A 65 -5.15 -6.68 -0.18
C GLN A 65 -4.68 -5.90 -1.43
N MET A 66 -3.93 -6.54 -2.34
CA MET A 66 -3.34 -5.88 -3.53
C MET A 66 -4.13 -6.12 -4.82
N ASP A 67 -4.84 -7.25 -4.96
CA ASP A 67 -5.50 -7.66 -6.21
C ASP A 67 -6.65 -6.75 -6.71
N THR A 68 -7.09 -5.76 -5.93
CA THR A 68 -8.27 -4.98 -6.30
C THR A 68 -7.97 -3.67 -7.04
N TYR A 69 -6.76 -3.07 -6.99
CA TYR A 69 -6.53 -1.76 -7.64
C TYR A 69 -5.07 -1.44 -8.01
N MET A 70 -4.86 -0.96 -9.24
CA MET A 70 -3.66 -0.26 -9.72
C MET A 70 -4.03 1.20 -10.06
N GLY A 71 -3.26 2.18 -9.58
CA GLY A 71 -3.49 3.60 -9.87
C GLY A 71 -2.28 4.49 -9.59
N SER A 72 -2.02 5.48 -10.45
CA SER A 72 -0.82 6.32 -10.40
C SER A 72 -1.08 7.72 -9.82
N GLY A 73 -0.20 8.17 -8.93
CA GLY A 73 -0.22 9.49 -8.32
C GLY A 73 0.97 9.69 -7.37
N ALA A 74 1.05 10.81 -6.65
CA ALA A 74 2.11 11.09 -5.66
C ALA A 74 2.16 10.10 -4.48
N GLY A 75 1.27 9.10 -4.44
CA GLY A 75 1.07 8.16 -3.34
C GLY A 75 0.00 8.58 -2.34
N LYS A 76 -0.61 9.78 -2.46
CA LYS A 76 -1.66 10.26 -1.53
C LYS A 76 -2.92 9.39 -1.57
N THR A 77 -3.51 9.26 -2.76
CA THR A 77 -4.70 8.42 -2.97
C THR A 77 -4.43 6.95 -2.63
N GLU A 78 -3.23 6.45 -2.96
CA GLU A 78 -2.80 5.11 -2.57
C GLU A 78 -2.63 4.96 -1.05
N ALA A 79 -2.07 5.95 -0.36
CA ALA A 79 -1.98 5.94 1.10
C ALA A 79 -3.37 5.93 1.76
N SER A 80 -4.30 6.76 1.28
CA SER A 80 -5.69 6.75 1.72
C SER A 80 -6.33 5.36 1.52
N LYS A 81 -6.12 4.73 0.36
CA LYS A 81 -6.58 3.36 0.09
C LYS A 81 -5.99 2.34 1.07
N LYS A 82 -4.66 2.38 1.32
CA LYS A 82 -4.00 1.46 2.25
C LYS A 82 -4.50 1.63 3.69
N ILE A 83 -4.76 2.87 4.11
CA ILE A 83 -5.33 3.15 5.43
C ILE A 83 -6.75 2.57 5.54
N LEU A 84 -7.61 2.80 4.54
CA LEU A 84 -8.96 2.21 4.49
C LEU A 84 -8.92 0.67 4.50
N GLN A 85 -8.01 0.06 3.75
CA GLN A 85 -7.81 -1.39 3.74
C GLN A 85 -7.34 -1.95 5.09
N PHE A 86 -6.45 -1.24 5.78
CA PHE A 86 -6.01 -1.63 7.11
C PHE A 86 -7.16 -1.62 8.10
N TYR A 87 -8.01 -0.59 8.08
CA TYR A 87 -9.21 -0.55 8.92
C TYR A 87 -10.17 -1.69 8.58
N ALA A 88 -10.43 -1.92 7.30
CA ALA A 88 -11.25 -3.04 6.85
C ALA A 88 -10.75 -4.42 7.32
N ALA A 89 -9.44 -4.61 7.39
CA ALA A 89 -8.85 -5.88 7.84
C ALA A 89 -8.77 -6.01 9.37
N SER A 90 -8.72 -4.88 10.09
CA SER A 90 -8.53 -4.86 11.54
C SER A 90 -9.84 -4.85 12.34
N CYS A 91 -10.94 -4.39 11.73
CA CYS A 91 -12.27 -4.41 12.35
C CYS A 91 -12.88 -5.83 12.36
N PRO A 92 -13.69 -6.19 13.37
CA PRO A 92 -14.38 -7.48 13.43
C PRO A 92 -15.23 -7.69 12.17
N ARG A 93 -15.11 -8.82 11.47
CA ARG A 93 -15.90 -9.07 10.25
C ARG A 93 -17.39 -9.17 10.58
N THR A 94 -18.17 -8.18 10.15
CA THR A 94 -19.63 -8.24 10.09
C THR A 94 -20.11 -8.03 8.66
N ARG A 95 -21.32 -8.52 8.34
CA ARG A 95 -21.93 -8.32 7.01
C ARG A 95 -22.10 -6.82 6.65
N LEU A 96 -22.24 -5.96 7.66
CA LEU A 96 -22.40 -4.51 7.48
C LEU A 96 -21.09 -3.83 7.04
N LEU A 97 -19.96 -4.30 7.58
CA LEU A 97 -18.62 -3.82 7.26
C LEU A 97 -18.23 -4.08 5.82
N ASP A 98 -18.57 -5.25 5.25
CA ASP A 98 -18.32 -5.53 3.83
C ASP A 98 -19.07 -4.52 2.93
N ASN A 99 -20.34 -4.21 3.25
CA ASN A 99 -21.14 -3.27 2.46
C ASN A 99 -20.61 -1.81 2.53
N VAL A 100 -20.35 -1.29 3.73
CA VAL A 100 -19.86 0.10 3.89
C VAL A 100 -18.43 0.25 3.34
N ARG A 101 -17.57 -0.74 3.59
CA ARG A 101 -16.21 -0.79 3.03
C ARG A 101 -16.24 -0.79 1.52
N ASP A 102 -16.96 -1.73 0.91
CA ASP A 102 -16.93 -1.93 -0.53
C ASP A 102 -17.53 -0.71 -1.23
N ARG A 103 -18.60 -0.12 -0.68
CA ARG A 103 -19.16 1.16 -1.17
C ARG A 103 -18.17 2.32 -1.06
N LEU A 104 -17.50 2.51 0.08
CA LEU A 104 -16.49 3.55 0.24
C LEU A 104 -15.31 3.37 -0.73
N LEU A 105 -14.81 2.14 -0.87
CA LEU A 105 -13.70 1.84 -1.76
C LEU A 105 -14.08 2.02 -3.24
N LEU A 106 -15.24 1.51 -3.64
CA LEU A 106 -15.77 1.59 -5.01
C LEU A 106 -16.23 3.00 -5.40
N SER A 107 -16.55 3.86 -4.42
CA SER A 107 -16.86 5.27 -4.72
C SER A 107 -15.67 6.04 -5.30
N ASN A 108 -14.44 5.63 -5.02
CA ASN A 108 -13.24 6.34 -5.48
C ASN A 108 -13.13 6.41 -7.01
N PRO A 109 -13.20 5.31 -7.79
CA PRO A 109 -13.23 5.37 -9.25
C PRO A 109 -14.25 6.36 -9.81
N VAL A 110 -15.45 6.43 -9.21
CA VAL A 110 -16.50 7.37 -9.63
C VAL A 110 -16.08 8.81 -9.35
N LEU A 111 -15.60 9.10 -8.14
CA LEU A 111 -15.12 10.44 -7.79
C LEU A 111 -13.87 10.86 -8.60
N GLU A 112 -12.99 9.92 -8.93
CA GLU A 112 -11.82 10.16 -9.77
C GLU A 112 -12.24 10.46 -11.22
N ALA A 113 -13.24 9.76 -11.77
CA ALA A 113 -13.72 10.03 -13.11
C ALA A 113 -14.29 11.46 -13.25
N PHE A 114 -15.07 11.92 -12.28
CA PHE A 114 -15.71 13.24 -12.31
C PHE A 114 -14.86 14.37 -11.71
N GLY A 115 -13.85 14.06 -10.90
CA GLY A 115 -13.09 15.04 -10.14
C GLY A 115 -11.59 15.09 -10.44
N ASN A 116 -11.05 14.11 -11.19
CA ASN A 116 -9.65 14.12 -11.60
C ASN A 116 -9.48 14.47 -13.09
N ALA A 117 -8.32 15.02 -13.40
CA ALA A 117 -7.92 15.36 -14.76
C ALA A 117 -6.41 15.16 -14.94
N LYS A 118 -5.98 15.09 -16.20
CA LYS A 118 -4.56 15.12 -16.57
C LYS A 118 -4.05 16.56 -16.58
N THR A 119 -3.01 16.84 -15.79
CA THR A 119 -2.21 18.06 -15.84
C THR A 119 -0.85 17.79 -16.49
N LEU A 120 -0.05 18.83 -16.72
CA LEU A 120 1.31 18.69 -17.26
C LEU A 120 2.24 17.81 -16.38
N LYS A 121 1.97 17.75 -15.06
CA LYS A 121 2.82 17.05 -14.07
C LYS A 121 2.22 15.76 -13.53
N ASN A 122 0.93 15.53 -13.78
CA ASN A 122 0.23 14.37 -13.24
C ASN A 122 -0.94 13.95 -14.12
N ASP A 123 -0.86 12.72 -14.64
CA ASP A 123 -1.90 12.12 -15.48
C ASP A 123 -3.24 11.91 -14.76
N ASN A 124 -3.24 11.76 -13.43
CA ASN A 124 -4.45 11.57 -12.62
C ASN A 124 -4.43 12.51 -11.41
N SER A 125 -4.56 13.81 -11.65
CA SER A 125 -4.58 14.82 -10.59
C SER A 125 -5.99 15.07 -10.09
N SER A 126 -6.22 14.90 -8.79
CA SER A 126 -7.45 15.37 -8.15
C SER A 126 -7.56 16.89 -8.20
N ARG A 127 -8.68 17.39 -8.71
CA ARG A 127 -9.00 18.83 -8.85
C ARG A 127 -10.15 19.24 -7.93
N PHE A 128 -10.26 18.52 -6.81
CA PHE A 128 -11.15 18.80 -5.68
C PHE A 128 -10.48 18.26 -4.40
N GLY A 129 -10.84 18.82 -3.25
CA GLY A 129 -10.49 18.26 -1.94
C GLY A 129 -11.52 17.22 -1.52
N LYS A 130 -11.06 16.11 -0.94
CA LYS A 130 -11.91 15.01 -0.50
C LYS A 130 -11.65 14.70 0.96
N TYR A 131 -12.68 14.81 1.78
CA TYR A 131 -12.69 14.28 3.14
C TYR A 131 -13.62 13.09 3.18
N MET A 132 -13.17 11.96 3.70
CA MET A 132 -13.98 10.77 3.89
C MET A 132 -13.89 10.37 5.35
N ASP A 133 -15.01 10.15 6.00
CA ASP A 133 -15.04 9.59 7.33
C ASP A 133 -15.73 8.24 7.39
N ILE A 134 -15.24 7.42 8.32
CA ILE A 134 -15.85 6.16 8.71
C ILE A 134 -16.35 6.34 10.14
N GLN A 135 -17.61 5.97 10.35
CA GLN A 135 -18.29 6.05 11.64
C GLN A 135 -18.31 4.68 12.29
N PHE A 136 -17.90 4.63 13.55
CA PHE A 136 -17.87 3.42 14.37
C PHE A 136 -18.80 3.55 15.57
N ASP A 137 -19.44 2.44 15.93
CA ASP A 137 -20.17 2.33 17.19
C ASP A 137 -19.21 2.18 18.39
N PHE A 138 -19.78 2.01 19.58
CA PHE A 138 -19.02 1.80 20.82
C PHE A 138 -18.36 0.41 20.91
N GLN A 139 -18.76 -0.54 20.06
CA GLN A 139 -18.19 -1.89 19.97
C GLN A 139 -17.03 -1.96 18.97
N GLY A 140 -16.83 -0.90 18.18
CA GLY A 140 -15.78 -0.79 17.17
C GLY A 140 -16.21 -1.30 15.79
N GLU A 141 -17.51 -1.50 15.55
CA GLU A 141 -18.05 -1.87 14.25
C GLU A 141 -18.28 -0.63 13.38
N ALA A 142 -17.97 -0.71 12.08
CA ALA A 142 -18.27 0.37 11.17
C ALA A 142 -19.75 0.35 10.80
N VAL A 143 -20.43 1.44 11.15
CA VAL A 143 -21.89 1.58 11.01
C VAL A 143 -22.30 2.51 9.88
N GLY A 144 -21.35 3.27 9.31
CA GLY A 144 -21.58 4.11 8.15
C GLY A 144 -20.36 4.96 7.80
N GLY A 145 -20.55 5.89 6.88
CA GLY A 145 -19.51 6.83 6.48
C GLY A 145 -20.07 8.07 5.81
N HIS A 146 -19.21 9.06 5.63
CA HIS A 146 -19.58 10.30 4.97
C HIS A 146 -18.42 10.84 4.12
N ILE A 147 -18.74 11.32 2.92
CA ILE A 147 -17.81 11.92 1.98
C ILE A 147 -18.18 13.39 1.82
N LEU A 148 -17.25 14.27 2.17
CA LEU A 148 -17.33 15.69 1.91
C LEU A 148 -16.39 16.04 0.76
N SER A 149 -16.94 16.65 -0.28
CA SER A 149 -16.17 17.20 -1.39
C SER A 149 -16.06 18.71 -1.25
N TYR A 150 -14.89 19.24 -1.56
CA TYR A 150 -14.58 20.66 -1.46
C TYR A 150 -13.93 21.14 -2.75
N LEU A 151 -14.26 22.37 -3.17
CA LEU A 151 -13.45 23.13 -4.12
C LEU A 151 -13.19 22.41 -5.46
N LEU A 152 -14.23 21.86 -6.08
CA LEU A 152 -14.13 21.36 -7.44
C LEU A 152 -13.70 22.50 -8.39
N GLU A 153 -12.68 22.26 -9.21
CA GLU A 153 -12.18 23.19 -10.23
C GLU A 153 -13.15 23.31 -11.42
N LYS A 154 -14.30 23.96 -11.19
CA LYS A 154 -15.37 24.11 -12.20
C LYS A 154 -14.90 24.79 -13.49
N SER A 155 -13.91 25.69 -13.41
CA SER A 155 -13.33 26.37 -14.58
C SER A 155 -12.80 25.38 -15.63
N ARG A 156 -12.27 24.22 -15.19
CA ARG A 156 -11.76 23.17 -16.08
C ARG A 156 -12.82 22.62 -17.03
N VAL A 157 -14.11 22.71 -16.70
CA VAL A 157 -15.19 22.23 -17.57
C VAL A 157 -15.20 22.96 -18.91
N VAL A 158 -14.96 24.27 -18.90
CA VAL A 158 -15.08 25.13 -20.10
C VAL A 158 -13.74 25.51 -20.73
N HIS A 159 -12.66 25.48 -19.96
CA HIS A 159 -11.34 25.87 -20.45
C HIS A 159 -10.22 25.04 -19.79
N GLN A 160 -9.24 24.61 -20.58
CA GLN A 160 -8.08 23.86 -20.12
C GLN A 160 -6.79 24.45 -20.72
N ASN A 161 -5.71 24.42 -19.94
CA ASN A 161 -4.40 24.84 -20.43
C ASN A 161 -3.89 23.90 -21.53
N HIS A 162 -3.05 24.42 -22.42
CA HIS A 162 -2.45 23.62 -23.48
C HIS A 162 -1.69 22.41 -22.90
N GLY A 163 -2.00 21.21 -23.40
CA GLY A 163 -1.41 19.94 -22.94
C GLY A 163 -2.09 19.29 -21.73
N GLU A 164 -3.08 19.96 -21.12
CA GLU A 164 -3.95 19.37 -20.10
C GLU A 164 -5.22 18.75 -20.70
N ARG A 165 -5.89 17.89 -19.92
CA ARG A 165 -7.24 17.37 -20.27
C ARG A 165 -8.32 18.00 -19.40
N ASN A 166 -9.55 17.88 -19.87
CA ASN A 166 -10.74 18.04 -19.03
C ASN A 166 -10.85 16.86 -18.04
N PHE A 167 -11.92 16.81 -17.24
CA PHE A 167 -12.20 15.68 -16.36
C PHE A 167 -12.30 14.36 -17.13
N HIS A 168 -11.83 13.26 -16.52
CA HIS A 168 -11.70 11.97 -17.19
C HIS A 168 -13.02 11.43 -17.73
N ILE A 169 -14.14 11.71 -17.06
CA ILE A 169 -15.46 11.21 -17.44
C ILE A 169 -15.85 11.55 -18.88
N PHE A 170 -15.45 12.73 -19.38
CA PHE A 170 -15.73 13.14 -20.75
C PHE A 170 -15.03 12.27 -21.80
N TYR A 171 -13.87 11.70 -21.46
CA TYR A 171 -13.08 10.84 -22.36
C TYR A 171 -13.45 9.36 -22.23
N GLN A 172 -13.79 8.92 -21.01
CA GLN A 172 -14.25 7.56 -20.73
C GLN A 172 -15.56 7.22 -21.44
N LEU A 173 -16.46 8.20 -21.61
CA LEU A 173 -17.72 8.05 -22.35
C LEU A 173 -17.53 7.93 -23.87
N GLY A 174 -16.51 8.57 -24.43
CA GLY A 174 -16.36 8.75 -25.88
C GLY A 174 -15.53 7.69 -26.60
N GLU A 175 -15.18 6.57 -25.95
CA GLU A 175 -14.20 5.58 -26.45
C GLU A 175 -12.91 6.19 -27.03
N CYS A 176 -12.50 7.37 -26.53
CA CYS A 176 -11.45 8.18 -27.14
C CYS A 176 -10.02 7.75 -26.76
N ALA A 177 -9.07 8.25 -27.56
CA ALA A 177 -7.69 7.80 -27.76
C ALA A 177 -6.88 7.28 -26.54
N LYS A 178 -6.08 6.24 -26.79
CA LYS A 178 -5.04 5.74 -25.88
C LYS A 178 -3.97 6.82 -25.66
N VAL A 179 -3.94 7.42 -24.47
CA VAL A 179 -2.72 8.07 -23.96
C VAL A 179 -1.81 6.97 -23.40
N SER A 180 -0.50 7.05 -23.64
CA SER A 180 0.45 5.98 -23.26
C SER A 180 0.39 5.54 -21.78
N SER A 181 -0.13 6.39 -20.89
CA SER A 181 -0.28 6.14 -19.45
C SER A 181 -1.72 6.02 -18.94
N ILE A 182 -2.76 6.20 -19.77
CA ILE A 182 -4.18 6.19 -19.35
C ILE A 182 -4.99 5.27 -20.26
N ASN A 183 -5.81 4.40 -19.67
CA ASN A 183 -6.68 3.48 -20.40
C ASN A 183 -8.15 3.77 -20.08
N ASP A 184 -8.68 4.81 -20.72
CA ASP A 184 -10.04 5.30 -20.49
C ASP A 184 -11.11 4.20 -20.69
N LYS A 185 -10.86 3.19 -21.55
CA LYS A 185 -11.77 2.03 -21.76
C LYS A 185 -11.83 1.09 -20.56
N ASN A 186 -10.70 0.81 -19.92
CA ASN A 186 -10.68 -0.01 -18.70
C ASN A 186 -11.18 0.77 -17.49
N ASP A 187 -10.87 2.07 -17.42
CA ASP A 187 -11.36 2.94 -16.37
C ASP A 187 -12.89 3.04 -16.44
N TRP A 188 -13.46 3.15 -17.64
CA TRP A 188 -14.92 3.11 -17.86
C TRP A 188 -15.57 1.84 -17.30
N LYS A 189 -15.02 0.66 -17.59
CA LYS A 189 -15.51 -0.61 -17.02
C LYS A 189 -15.47 -0.61 -15.49
N THR A 190 -14.48 0.06 -14.91
CA THR A 190 -14.33 0.18 -13.45
C THR A 190 -15.38 1.11 -12.87
N VAL A 191 -15.65 2.24 -13.53
CA VAL A 191 -16.71 3.19 -13.16
C VAL A 191 -18.09 2.54 -13.26
N GLN A 192 -18.39 1.81 -14.34
CA GLN A 192 -19.67 1.10 -14.49
C GLN A 192 -19.90 0.07 -13.37
N LYS A 193 -18.88 -0.74 -13.05
CA LYS A 193 -18.94 -1.67 -11.92
C LYS A 193 -19.16 -0.96 -10.59
N ALA A 194 -18.51 0.19 -10.38
CA ALA A 194 -18.66 0.97 -9.17
C ALA A 194 -20.07 1.56 -9.04
N LEU A 195 -20.62 2.16 -10.11
CA LEU A 195 -21.98 2.69 -10.12
C LEU A 195 -23.02 1.62 -9.77
N ALA A 196 -22.86 0.41 -10.31
CA ALA A 196 -23.75 -0.72 -10.02
C ALA A 196 -23.75 -1.14 -8.54
N VAL A 197 -22.65 -0.94 -7.80
CA VAL A 197 -22.55 -1.31 -6.37
C VAL A 197 -23.04 -0.19 -5.44
N ILE A 198 -23.02 1.06 -5.89
CA ILE A 198 -23.41 2.23 -5.08
C ILE A 198 -24.92 2.54 -5.21
N ASP A 199 -25.74 1.52 -5.51
CA ASP A 199 -27.20 1.62 -5.64
C ASP A 199 -27.67 2.67 -6.67
N PHE A 200 -26.90 2.93 -7.74
CA PHE A 200 -27.39 3.72 -8.87
C PHE A 200 -28.30 2.86 -9.75
N SER A 201 -29.52 3.32 -9.98
CA SER A 201 -30.44 2.70 -10.94
C SER A 201 -30.00 2.97 -12.38
N GLU A 202 -30.44 2.13 -13.32
CA GLU A 202 -30.18 2.37 -14.75
C GLU A 202 -30.70 3.74 -15.20
N THR A 203 -31.86 4.17 -14.66
CA THR A 203 -32.41 5.50 -14.91
C THR A 203 -31.55 6.64 -14.36
N ASP A 204 -30.89 6.44 -13.21
CA ASP A 204 -29.95 7.41 -12.65
C ASP A 204 -28.73 7.54 -13.56
N ILE A 205 -28.21 6.41 -14.04
CA ILE A 205 -27.04 6.33 -14.90
C ILE A 205 -27.31 7.01 -16.25
N GLU A 206 -28.44 6.70 -16.90
CA GLU A 206 -28.86 7.35 -18.15
C GLU A 206 -29.04 8.86 -17.99
N SER A 207 -29.70 9.29 -16.92
CA SER A 207 -29.92 10.72 -16.66
C SER A 207 -28.62 11.45 -16.35
N LEU A 208 -27.69 10.81 -15.63
CA LEU A 208 -26.38 11.37 -15.30
C LEU A 208 -25.55 11.56 -16.56
N PHE A 209 -25.49 10.55 -17.43
CA PHE A 209 -24.75 10.66 -18.68
C PHE A 209 -25.42 11.57 -19.70
N GLY A 210 -26.75 11.66 -19.68
CA GLY A 210 -27.49 12.68 -20.43
C GLY A 210 -27.06 14.11 -20.03
N ILE A 211 -26.84 14.36 -18.73
CA ILE A 211 -26.31 15.63 -18.26
C ILE A 211 -24.87 15.86 -18.75
N ILE A 212 -23.98 14.86 -18.65
CA ILE A 212 -22.60 15.01 -19.11
C ILE A 212 -22.53 15.26 -20.62
N ALA A 213 -23.32 14.55 -21.42
CA ALA A 213 -23.46 14.81 -22.85
C ALA A 213 -24.01 16.23 -23.11
N SER A 214 -24.98 16.70 -22.31
CA SER A 214 -25.50 18.06 -22.44
C SER A 214 -24.42 19.12 -22.18
N VAL A 215 -23.50 18.90 -21.25
CA VAL A 215 -22.39 19.83 -20.98
C VAL A 215 -21.44 19.92 -22.20
N LEU A 216 -21.19 18.79 -22.87
CA LEU A 216 -20.39 18.76 -24.11
C LEU A 216 -21.08 19.50 -25.26
N HIS A 217 -22.36 19.22 -25.50
CA HIS A 217 -23.15 19.92 -26.51
C HIS A 217 -23.26 21.42 -26.21
N LEU A 218 -23.36 21.80 -24.94
CA LEU A 218 -23.40 23.20 -24.53
C LEU A 218 -22.12 23.93 -24.90
N GLY A 219 -20.95 23.27 -24.84
CA GLY A 219 -19.67 23.83 -25.28
C GLY A 219 -19.61 24.10 -26.80
N ASN A 220 -20.41 23.40 -27.60
CA ASN A 220 -20.47 23.58 -29.05
C ASN A 220 -21.43 24.69 -29.49
N VAL A 221 -22.21 25.26 -28.57
CA VAL A 221 -23.12 26.37 -28.87
C VAL A 221 -22.33 27.62 -29.23
N ARG A 222 -22.63 28.16 -30.42
CA ARG A 222 -22.06 29.40 -30.98
C ARG A 222 -23.12 30.49 -31.06
N PHE A 223 -22.67 31.72 -30.93
CA PHE A 223 -23.50 32.91 -30.99
C PHE A 223 -23.00 33.85 -32.08
N ASP A 224 -23.93 34.39 -32.87
CA ASP A 224 -23.70 35.43 -33.87
C ASP A 224 -24.39 36.74 -33.45
N ALA A 225 -23.92 37.86 -33.99
CA ALA A 225 -24.55 39.16 -33.78
C ALA A 225 -25.76 39.33 -34.71
N ASP A 226 -26.91 39.74 -34.14
CA ASP A 226 -28.01 40.28 -34.93
C ASP A 226 -27.67 41.67 -35.49
N ALA A 227 -28.56 42.23 -36.31
CA ALA A 227 -28.39 43.56 -36.89
C ALA A 227 -28.25 44.70 -35.85
N ARG A 228 -28.54 44.44 -34.57
CA ARG A 228 -28.45 45.39 -33.44
C ARG A 228 -27.28 45.05 -32.48
N GLY A 229 -26.47 44.04 -32.80
CA GLY A 229 -25.33 43.61 -31.98
C GLY A 229 -25.67 42.64 -30.83
N TYR A 230 -26.89 42.10 -30.78
CA TYR A 230 -27.33 41.13 -29.77
C TYR A 230 -27.04 39.69 -30.20
N ALA A 231 -26.84 38.82 -29.21
CA ALA A 231 -26.52 37.42 -29.44
C ALA A 231 -27.73 36.64 -29.97
N THR A 232 -27.54 35.99 -31.10
CA THR A 232 -28.45 34.98 -31.67
C THR A 232 -27.71 33.66 -31.84
N LEU A 233 -28.42 32.53 -31.87
CA LEU A 233 -27.78 31.21 -31.98
C LEU A 233 -27.44 30.88 -33.43
N SER A 234 -26.19 30.50 -33.68
CA SER A 234 -25.71 30.10 -35.01
C SER A 234 -26.21 28.70 -35.40
N ASN A 235 -26.19 27.77 -34.43
CA ASN A 235 -26.39 26.34 -34.68
C ASN A 235 -27.61 25.81 -33.90
N GLY A 236 -28.74 25.62 -34.59
CA GLY A 236 -29.97 25.10 -33.98
C GLY A 236 -29.92 23.61 -33.61
N SER A 237 -29.03 22.82 -34.24
CA SER A 237 -28.90 21.37 -33.99
C SER A 237 -28.44 21.04 -32.57
N GLU A 238 -27.48 21.78 -32.03
CA GLU A 238 -26.96 21.57 -30.66
C GLU A 238 -28.04 21.86 -29.62
N VAL A 239 -28.84 22.91 -29.84
CA VAL A 239 -29.94 23.29 -28.93
C VAL A 239 -31.06 22.26 -28.96
N HIS A 240 -31.30 21.61 -30.11
CA HIS A 240 -32.21 20.46 -30.18
C HIS A 240 -31.73 19.29 -29.31
N TRP A 241 -30.44 18.92 -29.40
CA TRP A 241 -29.88 17.87 -28.53
C TRP A 241 -29.94 18.24 -27.05
N LEU A 242 -29.60 19.49 -26.70
CA LEU A 242 -29.72 19.98 -25.33
C LEU A 242 -31.16 19.91 -24.82
N SER A 243 -32.13 20.27 -25.66
CA SER A 243 -33.56 20.18 -25.37
C SER A 243 -33.98 18.75 -25.04
N GLN A 244 -33.49 17.77 -25.81
CA GLN A 244 -33.78 16.35 -25.59
C GLN A 244 -33.10 15.79 -24.32
N LEU A 245 -31.80 16.07 -24.14
CA LEU A 245 -31.00 15.52 -23.03
C LEU A 245 -31.38 16.09 -21.66
N LEU A 246 -31.64 17.40 -21.59
CA LEU A 246 -32.10 18.06 -20.37
C LEU A 246 -33.62 17.97 -20.21
N GLY A 247 -34.36 17.62 -21.27
CA GLY A 247 -35.81 17.58 -21.24
C GLY A 247 -36.44 18.97 -21.03
N ILE A 248 -35.82 20.01 -21.59
CA ILE A 248 -36.26 21.41 -21.53
C ILE A 248 -36.72 21.82 -22.93
N ARG A 249 -37.77 22.63 -23.08
CA ARG A 249 -38.19 23.14 -24.39
C ARG A 249 -37.09 24.00 -25.04
N ALA A 250 -36.77 23.74 -26.31
CA ALA A 250 -35.71 24.45 -27.04
C ALA A 250 -35.85 25.98 -27.01
N GLN A 251 -37.08 26.49 -27.17
CA GLN A 251 -37.37 27.94 -27.10
C GLN A 251 -36.96 28.54 -25.75
N VAL A 252 -37.27 27.85 -24.66
CA VAL A 252 -36.98 28.29 -23.29
C VAL A 252 -35.46 28.26 -23.02
N LEU A 253 -34.76 27.26 -23.57
CA LEU A 253 -33.30 27.17 -23.49
C LEU A 253 -32.61 28.28 -24.30
N GLN A 254 -33.11 28.55 -25.52
CA GLN A 254 -32.63 29.63 -26.36
C GLN A 254 -32.79 30.99 -25.67
N GLU A 255 -33.97 31.27 -25.13
CA GLU A 255 -34.23 32.49 -24.37
C GLU A 255 -33.30 32.57 -23.15
N GLY A 256 -33.08 31.45 -22.45
CA GLY A 256 -32.17 31.38 -21.31
C GLY A 256 -30.70 31.65 -21.60
N LEU A 257 -30.25 31.40 -22.83
CA LEU A 257 -28.88 31.63 -23.29
C LEU A 257 -28.67 33.00 -23.94
N THR A 258 -29.76 33.65 -24.39
CA THR A 258 -29.70 34.90 -25.16
C THR A 258 -30.30 36.10 -24.43
N HIS A 259 -31.03 35.89 -23.33
CA HIS A 259 -31.68 36.95 -22.57
C HIS A 259 -31.38 36.83 -21.06
N ARG A 260 -31.35 37.98 -20.39
CA ARG A 260 -31.40 38.10 -18.93
C ARG A 260 -32.72 38.68 -18.49
N LYS A 261 -33.15 38.27 -17.30
CA LYS A 261 -34.32 38.84 -16.64
C LYS A 261 -33.88 40.00 -15.76
N ILE A 262 -34.44 41.17 -16.01
CA ILE A 262 -34.24 42.37 -15.20
C ILE A 262 -35.56 42.66 -14.48
N GLU A 263 -35.53 42.62 -13.15
CA GLU A 263 -36.68 42.99 -12.33
C GLU A 263 -36.54 44.45 -11.87
N ALA A 264 -37.49 45.29 -12.28
CA ALA A 264 -37.55 46.70 -11.92
C ALA A 264 -38.83 46.98 -11.14
N ARG A 265 -38.69 47.08 -9.81
CA ARG A 265 -39.75 47.35 -8.80
C ARG A 265 -40.90 46.34 -8.79
N GLU A 266 -41.69 46.26 -9.87
CA GLU A 266 -42.84 45.34 -10.05
C GLU A 266 -42.94 44.73 -11.47
N GLU A 267 -42.17 45.23 -12.44
CA GLU A 267 -42.16 44.71 -13.81
C GLU A 267 -40.94 43.82 -14.07
N GLN A 268 -41.18 42.71 -14.78
CA GLN A 268 -40.15 41.78 -15.24
C GLN A 268 -39.89 42.02 -16.73
N VAL A 269 -38.73 42.57 -17.06
CA VAL A 269 -38.36 42.86 -18.45
C VAL A 269 -37.21 41.95 -18.87
N LEU A 270 -37.33 41.39 -20.07
CA LEU A 270 -36.28 40.59 -20.71
C LEU A 270 -35.37 41.51 -21.52
N SER A 271 -34.07 41.45 -21.22
CA SER A 271 -33.04 42.20 -21.93
C SER A 271 -32.12 41.22 -22.67
N PRO A 272 -31.92 41.39 -23.99
CA PRO A 272 -31.03 40.51 -24.75
C PRO A 272 -29.56 40.69 -24.34
N PHE A 273 -28.77 39.64 -24.49
CA PHE A 273 -27.34 39.62 -24.25
C PHE A 273 -26.54 40.11 -25.45
N THR A 274 -25.35 40.64 -25.19
CA THR A 274 -24.29 40.73 -26.21
C THR A 274 -23.64 39.37 -26.40
N ILE A 275 -22.86 39.18 -27.47
CA ILE A 275 -22.15 37.91 -27.72
C ILE A 275 -21.32 37.48 -26.51
N ASP A 276 -20.50 38.38 -25.96
CA ASP A 276 -19.63 38.07 -24.83
C ASP A 276 -20.41 37.63 -23.59
N HIS A 277 -21.53 38.31 -23.29
CA HIS A 277 -22.40 37.92 -22.19
C HIS A 277 -23.09 36.57 -22.43
N ALA A 278 -23.45 36.24 -23.67
CA ALA A 278 -24.07 34.96 -24.02
C ALA A 278 -23.06 33.80 -23.91
N VAL A 279 -21.82 34.00 -24.35
CA VAL A 279 -20.70 33.05 -24.16
C VAL A 279 -20.44 32.82 -22.68
N TYR A 280 -20.39 33.90 -21.89
CA TYR A 280 -20.23 33.80 -20.45
C TYR A 280 -21.40 33.07 -19.79
N ALA A 281 -22.65 33.36 -20.19
CA ALA A 281 -23.85 32.69 -19.67
C ALA A 281 -23.86 31.18 -19.98
N ARG A 282 -23.45 30.79 -21.19
CA ARG A 282 -23.25 29.39 -21.60
C ARG A 282 -22.22 28.70 -20.71
N ASP A 283 -21.06 29.32 -20.52
CA ASP A 283 -19.97 28.76 -19.72
C ASP A 283 -20.33 28.67 -18.24
N ALA A 284 -21.00 29.70 -17.71
CA ALA A 284 -21.51 29.70 -16.35
C ALA A 284 -22.54 28.58 -16.14
N LEU A 285 -23.42 28.36 -17.12
CA LEU A 285 -24.39 27.27 -17.10
C LEU A 285 -23.70 25.91 -17.13
N ALA A 286 -22.71 25.70 -18.00
CA ALA A 286 -21.94 24.46 -18.07
C ALA A 286 -21.26 24.13 -16.73
N LYS A 287 -20.60 25.14 -16.13
CA LYS A 287 -19.96 25.03 -14.80
C LYS A 287 -20.98 24.72 -13.69
N ALA A 288 -22.14 25.37 -13.73
CA ALA A 288 -23.19 25.20 -12.74
C ALA A 288 -23.82 23.80 -12.81
N VAL A 289 -24.18 23.35 -14.02
CA VAL A 289 -24.74 22.02 -14.27
C VAL A 289 -23.75 20.95 -13.81
N TYR A 290 -22.51 20.97 -14.31
CA TYR A 290 -21.49 19.98 -13.92
C TYR A 290 -21.20 20.01 -12.41
N GLY A 291 -21.04 21.20 -11.83
CA GLY A 291 -20.74 21.37 -10.42
C GLY A 291 -21.85 20.86 -9.50
N ARG A 292 -23.13 21.18 -9.80
CA ARG A 292 -24.26 20.70 -9.00
C ARG A 292 -24.48 19.19 -9.19
N THR A 293 -24.28 18.67 -10.39
CA THR A 293 -24.33 17.22 -10.66
C THR A 293 -23.24 16.47 -9.89
N PHE A 294 -22.03 17.01 -9.78
CA PHE A 294 -20.98 16.42 -8.94
C PHE A 294 -21.35 16.43 -7.45
N THR A 295 -21.94 17.52 -6.93
CA THR A 295 -22.46 17.56 -5.56
C THR A 295 -23.57 16.53 -5.35
N TRP A 296 -24.49 16.41 -6.29
CA TRP A 296 -25.56 15.40 -6.26
C TRP A 296 -24.99 13.98 -6.22
N LEU A 297 -23.99 13.69 -7.06
CA LEU A 297 -23.30 12.40 -7.11
C LEU A 297 -22.70 12.04 -5.75
N VAL A 298 -22.01 12.99 -5.10
CA VAL A 298 -21.45 12.81 -3.75
C VAL A 298 -22.56 12.57 -2.72
N ASN A 299 -23.66 13.32 -2.78
CA ASN A 299 -24.80 13.13 -1.88
C ASN A 299 -25.46 11.76 -2.06
N LYS A 300 -25.60 11.30 -3.29
CA LYS A 300 -26.15 9.97 -3.60
C LYS A 300 -25.27 8.85 -3.04
N ILE A 301 -23.94 8.99 -3.17
CA ILE A 301 -22.99 8.09 -2.52
C ILE A 301 -23.17 8.13 -0.99
N ASN A 302 -23.31 9.32 -0.40
CA ASN A 302 -23.53 9.48 1.04
C ASN A 302 -24.83 8.85 1.54
N GLU A 303 -25.93 8.91 0.77
CA GLU A 303 -27.18 8.21 1.09
C GLU A 303 -26.96 6.70 1.21
N SER A 304 -26.13 6.13 0.32
CA SER A 304 -25.78 4.70 0.37
C SER A 304 -24.88 4.32 1.55
N LEU A 305 -24.16 5.30 2.12
CA LEU A 305 -23.23 5.13 3.24
C LEU A 305 -23.83 5.56 4.58
N ALA A 306 -25.01 6.18 4.56
CA ALA A 306 -25.63 6.77 5.72
C ALA A 306 -25.99 5.69 6.75
N ASN A 307 -25.51 5.90 7.98
CA ASN A 307 -25.91 5.10 9.11
C ASN A 307 -27.35 5.46 9.52
N LYS A 308 -28.20 4.45 9.70
CA LYS A 308 -29.60 4.59 10.16
C LYS A 308 -29.73 4.72 11.68
N ASP A 309 -28.68 4.43 12.43
CA ASP A 309 -28.65 4.52 13.89
C ASP A 309 -28.21 5.91 14.39
N SER A 310 -28.88 6.39 15.44
CA SER A 310 -28.74 7.71 16.06
C SER A 310 -27.80 7.74 17.28
N THR A 311 -27.23 6.60 17.65
CA THR A 311 -26.29 6.45 18.77
C THR A 311 -25.01 7.29 18.60
N ARG A 312 -24.32 7.61 19.72
CA ARG A 312 -23.04 8.33 19.71
C ARG A 312 -21.98 7.52 18.98
N LYS A 313 -21.21 8.19 18.11
CA LYS A 313 -20.25 7.56 17.19
C LYS A 313 -18.84 8.04 17.47
N THR A 314 -17.88 7.15 17.24
CA THR A 314 -16.48 7.56 17.06
C THR A 314 -16.19 7.63 15.57
N VAL A 315 -15.36 8.58 15.15
CA VAL A 315 -15.18 8.90 13.72
C VAL A 315 -13.70 8.95 13.40
N ILE A 316 -13.31 8.27 12.32
CA ILE A 316 -11.99 8.39 11.72
C ILE A 316 -12.15 9.07 10.38
N GLY A 317 -11.58 10.28 10.25
CA GLY A 317 -11.59 11.06 9.02
C GLY A 317 -10.27 10.96 8.27
N LEU A 318 -10.35 10.75 6.97
CA LEU A 318 -9.26 10.77 6.01
C LEU A 318 -9.43 12.00 5.11
N LEU A 319 -8.48 12.92 5.19
CA LEU A 319 -8.46 14.11 4.34
C LEU A 319 -7.42 13.93 3.23
N ASP A 320 -7.89 13.82 1.99
CA ASP A 320 -7.09 13.83 0.77
C ASP A 320 -7.28 15.17 0.04
N ILE A 321 -6.32 16.07 0.24
CA ILE A 321 -6.28 17.38 -0.43
C ILE A 321 -5.29 17.36 -1.59
N TYR A 322 -5.62 18.10 -2.65
CA TYR A 322 -4.73 18.29 -3.78
C TYR A 322 -3.38 18.87 -3.31
N GLY A 323 -2.30 18.45 -3.96
CA GLY A 323 -0.96 18.97 -3.64
C GLY A 323 -0.78 20.38 -4.20
N PHE A 324 0.08 21.18 -3.58
CA PHE A 324 0.52 22.44 -4.16
C PHE A 324 1.27 22.16 -5.48
N GLU A 325 0.75 22.68 -6.58
CA GLU A 325 1.42 22.69 -7.88
C GLU A 325 2.04 24.07 -8.08
N VAL A 326 3.37 24.16 -8.13
CA VAL A 326 4.04 25.40 -8.55
C VAL A 326 3.94 25.45 -10.07
N PHE A 327 3.11 26.37 -10.58
CA PHE A 327 3.03 26.69 -11.99
C PHE A 327 4.13 27.71 -12.34
N HIS A 328 4.68 27.61 -13.55
CA HIS A 328 5.47 28.70 -14.11
C HIS A 328 4.47 29.76 -14.56
N TRP A 329 4.50 30.91 -13.88
CA TRP A 329 3.65 32.04 -14.24
C TRP A 329 4.34 32.78 -15.38
N GLU A 330 3.68 32.87 -16.52
CA GLU A 330 4.07 33.85 -17.54
C GLU A 330 3.47 35.20 -17.16
N THR A 331 4.32 36.22 -17.11
CA THR A 331 3.90 37.58 -16.80
C THR A 331 3.17 38.15 -18.01
N VAL A 332 1.85 38.29 -17.93
CA VAL A 332 1.07 38.90 -19.01
C VAL A 332 1.17 40.43 -18.88
N PRO A 333 1.72 41.15 -19.87
CA PRO A 333 2.01 42.59 -19.75
C PRO A 333 0.78 43.49 -19.60
N TYR A 334 -0.40 42.98 -19.98
CA TYR A 334 -1.69 43.68 -19.93
C TYR A 334 -2.70 42.93 -19.07
N PHE A 335 -2.27 42.44 -17.92
CA PHE A 335 -3.15 41.75 -16.99
C PHE A 335 -4.08 42.75 -16.30
N ASN A 336 -5.25 42.97 -16.91
CA ASN A 336 -6.27 43.80 -16.32
C ASN A 336 -6.86 43.06 -15.11
N ASN A 337 -6.40 43.37 -13.90
CA ASN A 337 -6.94 42.82 -12.65
C ASN A 337 -8.47 42.99 -12.56
N LYS A 338 -9.04 43.95 -13.29
CA LYS A 338 -10.47 44.11 -13.45
C LYS A 338 -11.14 42.87 -14.07
N ILE A 339 -10.52 42.17 -15.01
CA ILE A 339 -11.10 40.96 -15.63
C ILE A 339 -11.15 39.79 -14.63
N ILE A 340 -10.15 39.66 -13.74
CA ILE A 340 -10.20 38.63 -12.68
C ILE A 340 -11.18 39.03 -11.58
N CYS A 341 -11.19 40.30 -11.16
CA CYS A 341 -12.22 40.80 -10.25
C CYS A 341 -13.61 40.63 -10.86
N ASP A 342 -13.81 40.91 -12.14
CA ASP A 342 -15.08 40.70 -12.86
C ASP A 342 -15.37 39.18 -12.95
N LEU A 343 -14.43 38.30 -13.27
CA LEU A 343 -14.62 36.84 -13.28
C LEU A 343 -14.91 36.23 -11.89
N VAL A 344 -14.42 36.84 -10.81
CA VAL A 344 -14.57 36.38 -9.42
C VAL A 344 -15.77 37.04 -8.72
N GLU A 345 -16.14 38.25 -9.12
CA GLU A 345 -17.17 39.11 -8.52
C GLU A 345 -18.39 39.33 -9.42
N GLU A 346 -18.42 38.82 -10.66
CA GLU A 346 -19.55 39.06 -11.56
C GLU A 346 -20.85 38.52 -10.97
N LYS A 347 -21.80 39.44 -10.88
CA LYS A 347 -23.14 39.21 -10.37
C LYS A 347 -23.79 38.09 -11.17
N HIS A 348 -23.92 36.89 -10.60
CA HIS A 348 -24.93 35.92 -11.02
C HIS A 348 -26.34 36.46 -10.67
N ARG A 349 -26.72 37.62 -11.21
CA ARG A 349 -28.09 38.13 -11.15
C ARG A 349 -28.80 37.65 -12.41
N GLY A 350 -29.80 36.80 -12.21
CA GLY A 350 -30.88 36.62 -13.19
C GLY A 350 -30.45 35.99 -14.52
N ILE A 351 -29.50 35.05 -14.54
CA ILE A 351 -29.33 34.23 -15.73
C ILE A 351 -30.56 33.33 -15.80
N ILE A 352 -31.43 33.61 -16.76
CA ILE A 352 -32.65 32.87 -17.05
C ILE A 352 -32.33 31.37 -17.16
N SER A 353 -31.14 31.01 -17.65
CA SER A 353 -30.67 29.63 -17.73
C SER A 353 -30.82 28.79 -16.44
N VAL A 354 -30.64 29.35 -15.24
CA VAL A 354 -30.84 28.60 -13.98
C VAL A 354 -32.32 28.38 -13.67
N LEU A 355 -33.16 29.38 -13.96
CA LEU A 355 -34.62 29.25 -13.87
C LEU A 355 -35.15 28.26 -14.92
N VAL A 356 -34.53 28.23 -16.10
CA VAL A 356 -34.85 27.31 -17.19
C VAL A 356 -34.55 25.86 -16.78
N MET A 357 -33.46 25.62 -16.04
CA MET A 357 -33.16 24.28 -15.51
C MET A 357 -34.24 23.75 -14.55
N ARG A 358 -35.07 24.60 -13.93
CA ARG A 358 -36.21 24.17 -13.11
C ARG A 358 -37.32 23.51 -13.92
N GLN A 359 -37.41 23.81 -15.21
CA GLN A 359 -38.39 23.23 -16.13
C GLN A 359 -37.92 21.90 -16.74
N SER A 360 -36.72 21.43 -16.36
CA SER A 360 -36.16 20.17 -16.80
C SER A 360 -37.05 18.99 -16.44
N LYS A 361 -37.27 18.09 -17.42
CA LYS A 361 -37.84 16.77 -17.18
C LYS A 361 -36.82 15.76 -16.66
N ASN A 362 -35.52 16.03 -16.82
CA ASN A 362 -34.47 15.19 -16.23
C ASN A 362 -34.51 15.32 -14.70
N PHE A 363 -34.64 14.19 -14.01
CA PHE A 363 -34.89 14.16 -12.56
C PHE A 363 -33.69 14.66 -11.75
N ILE A 364 -32.45 14.37 -12.16
CA ILE A 364 -31.23 14.80 -11.47
C ILE A 364 -31.13 16.31 -11.54
N VAL A 365 -31.36 16.90 -12.73
CA VAL A 365 -31.35 18.36 -12.92
C VAL A 365 -32.41 19.01 -12.02
N LYS A 366 -33.60 18.43 -11.91
CA LYS A 366 -34.66 18.95 -11.03
C LYS A 366 -34.27 18.92 -9.53
N GLN A 367 -33.54 17.89 -9.10
CA GLN A 367 -33.00 17.80 -7.74
C GLN A 367 -31.83 18.77 -7.52
N CYS A 368 -30.98 18.97 -8.53
CA CYS A 368 -29.88 19.92 -8.50
C CYS A 368 -30.37 21.38 -8.50
N PHE A 369 -31.52 21.66 -9.11
CA PHE A 369 -32.11 22.99 -9.25
C PHE A 369 -33.54 23.01 -8.68
N PRO A 370 -33.70 22.93 -7.35
CA PRO A 370 -35.01 22.83 -6.72
C PRO A 370 -35.82 24.13 -6.91
N SER A 371 -37.12 23.99 -7.15
CA SER A 371 -38.04 25.12 -7.34
C SER A 371 -38.23 25.98 -6.08
N THR A 372 -37.82 25.47 -4.92
CA THR A 372 -37.92 26.13 -3.60
C THR A 372 -36.77 27.08 -3.29
N GLU A 373 -35.70 27.10 -4.09
CA GLU A 373 -34.56 28.03 -3.93
C GLU A 373 -35.06 29.46 -4.22
N PRO A 374 -35.20 30.35 -3.21
CA PRO A 374 -35.78 31.67 -3.43
C PRO A 374 -34.90 32.52 -4.34
N ASP A 375 -35.50 33.28 -5.26
CA ASP A 375 -34.84 34.35 -6.03
C ASP A 375 -34.38 35.42 -5.04
N THR A 376 -33.22 35.20 -4.44
CA THR A 376 -32.75 35.97 -3.31
C THR A 376 -32.16 37.28 -3.84
N LYS A 377 -32.69 38.41 -3.38
CA LYS A 377 -32.13 39.75 -3.63
C LYS A 377 -30.71 39.91 -3.05
N LYS A 378 -30.28 38.99 -2.17
CA LYS A 378 -28.93 38.93 -1.60
C LYS A 378 -27.90 38.60 -2.68
N ARG A 379 -26.71 39.21 -2.57
CA ARG A 379 -25.60 38.91 -3.48
C ARG A 379 -25.28 37.40 -3.38
N PRO A 380 -25.20 36.67 -4.50
CA PRO A 380 -24.65 35.33 -4.49
C PRO A 380 -23.21 35.40 -3.95
N GLU A 381 -22.81 34.39 -3.18
CA GLU A 381 -21.48 34.36 -2.59
C GLU A 381 -20.42 34.30 -3.69
N THR A 382 -19.39 35.16 -3.59
CA THR A 382 -18.25 35.11 -4.53
C THR A 382 -17.53 33.78 -4.41
N VAL A 383 -16.78 33.39 -5.45
CA VAL A 383 -15.95 32.16 -5.41
C VAL A 383 -15.00 32.20 -4.21
N ALA A 384 -14.42 33.36 -3.89
CA ALA A 384 -13.55 33.56 -2.74
C ALA A 384 -14.29 33.39 -1.40
N THR A 385 -15.53 33.87 -1.28
CA THR A 385 -16.37 33.68 -0.09
C THR A 385 -16.74 32.21 0.09
N GLN A 386 -17.18 31.54 -0.98
CA GLN A 386 -17.48 30.10 -0.97
C GLN A 386 -16.24 29.29 -0.55
N PHE A 387 -15.08 29.67 -1.06
CA PHE A 387 -13.80 29.06 -0.72
C PHE A 387 -13.45 29.24 0.77
N LYS A 388 -13.57 30.47 1.28
CA LYS A 388 -13.33 30.80 2.69
C LYS A 388 -14.29 30.03 3.61
N SER A 389 -15.58 30.01 3.31
CA SER A 389 -16.59 29.28 4.09
C SER A 389 -16.32 27.78 4.08
N SER A 390 -15.98 27.20 2.92
CA SER A 390 -15.64 25.78 2.79
C SER A 390 -14.40 25.40 3.61
N LEU A 391 -13.35 26.23 3.57
CA LEU A 391 -12.14 26.00 4.36
C LEU A 391 -12.37 26.19 5.86
N ALA A 392 -13.20 27.16 6.26
CA ALA A 392 -13.57 27.34 7.67
C ALA A 392 -14.29 26.10 8.20
N GLY A 393 -15.29 25.60 7.46
CA GLY A 393 -15.98 24.36 7.83
C GLY A 393 -15.05 23.15 7.92
N LEU A 394 -14.09 23.02 6.99
CA LEU A 394 -13.07 21.98 7.07
C LEU A 394 -12.15 22.15 8.29
N ALA A 395 -11.73 23.38 8.58
CA ALA A 395 -10.88 23.67 9.74
C ALA A 395 -11.60 23.30 11.04
N ASP A 396 -12.89 23.61 11.18
CA ASP A 396 -13.70 23.24 12.34
C ASP A 396 -13.77 21.72 12.52
N ILE A 397 -13.99 20.98 11.43
CA ILE A 397 -13.99 19.50 11.42
C ILE A 397 -12.64 18.93 11.89
N LEU A 398 -11.53 19.55 11.47
CA LEU A 398 -10.17 19.13 11.82
C LEU A 398 -9.78 19.49 13.24
N MET A 399 -10.16 20.70 13.72
CA MET A 399 -9.90 21.15 15.09
C MET A 399 -10.67 20.32 16.13
N ALA A 400 -11.82 19.77 15.75
CA ALA A 400 -12.60 18.88 16.60
C ALA A 400 -12.03 17.44 16.70
N LYS A 401 -10.93 17.12 15.98
CA LYS A 401 -10.36 15.77 15.91
C LYS A 401 -8.88 15.75 16.28
N GLU A 402 -8.37 14.56 16.63
CA GLU A 402 -6.93 14.36 16.80
C GLU A 402 -6.26 14.12 15.43
N PRO A 403 -5.33 14.97 14.98
CA PRO A 403 -4.77 14.88 13.64
C PRO A 403 -3.53 13.96 13.57
N TRP A 404 -3.51 13.10 12.56
CA TRP A 404 -2.35 12.29 12.17
C TRP A 404 -1.94 12.63 10.74
N TYR A 405 -0.64 12.80 10.48
CA TYR A 405 -0.16 13.33 9.21
C TYR A 405 0.66 12.30 8.42
N VAL A 406 0.32 12.14 7.14
CA VAL A 406 1.12 11.39 6.16
C VAL A 406 1.56 12.36 5.05
N ARG A 407 2.88 12.43 4.83
CA ARG A 407 3.51 13.27 3.81
C ARG A 407 4.02 12.39 2.69
N CYS A 408 3.39 12.47 1.51
CA CYS A 408 3.75 11.66 0.36
C CYS A 408 4.74 12.40 -0.56
N LEU A 409 5.77 11.70 -1.03
CA LEU A 409 6.84 12.20 -1.89
C LEU A 409 6.92 11.39 -3.20
N LYS A 410 7.07 12.09 -4.32
CA LYS A 410 7.43 11.50 -5.62
C LYS A 410 8.95 11.40 -5.74
N PRO A 411 9.56 10.23 -5.95
CA PRO A 411 11.01 10.14 -6.12
C PRO A 411 11.49 10.61 -7.50
N ASN A 412 10.64 10.62 -8.53
CA ASN A 412 10.95 11.10 -9.88
C ASN A 412 9.67 11.41 -10.67
N ASP A 413 9.77 12.26 -11.71
CA ASP A 413 8.63 12.62 -12.56
C ASP A 413 8.30 11.58 -13.63
N GLY A 414 9.29 10.77 -14.04
CA GLY A 414 9.12 9.71 -15.03
C GLY A 414 8.32 8.50 -14.57
N LYS A 415 7.83 8.49 -13.31
CA LYS A 415 7.13 7.36 -12.67
C LYS A 415 7.92 6.05 -12.74
N GLN A 416 9.25 6.13 -12.73
CA GLN A 416 10.15 4.99 -12.88
C GLN A 416 10.46 4.35 -11.52
N PRO A 417 10.39 3.02 -11.38
CA PRO A 417 10.80 2.34 -10.16
C PRO A 417 12.32 2.43 -9.95
N GLY A 418 12.75 2.53 -8.69
CA GLY A 418 14.18 2.56 -8.33
C GLY A 418 14.94 3.84 -8.67
N ARG A 419 14.31 4.81 -9.37
CA ARG A 419 14.92 6.11 -9.66
C ARG A 419 14.59 7.13 -8.58
N PHE A 420 15.62 7.79 -8.05
CA PHE A 420 15.49 8.83 -7.02
C PHE A 420 16.21 10.11 -7.45
N ASP A 421 15.45 11.19 -7.61
CA ASP A 421 15.90 12.52 -7.99
C ASP A 421 15.89 13.47 -6.78
N ASP A 422 17.02 13.54 -6.06
CA ASP A 422 17.79 14.79 -5.95
C ASP A 422 16.95 16.06 -5.85
N VAL A 423 16.87 16.74 -6.97
CA VAL A 423 16.37 18.09 -7.08
C VAL A 423 14.87 18.11 -6.82
N LEU A 424 14.14 17.15 -7.38
CA LEU A 424 12.70 17.02 -7.21
C LEU A 424 12.33 16.74 -5.75
N VAL A 425 13.01 15.80 -5.08
CA VAL A 425 12.74 15.46 -3.69
C VAL A 425 13.15 16.59 -2.76
N ARG A 426 14.27 17.28 -3.05
CA ARG A 426 14.69 18.48 -2.32
C ARG A 426 13.61 19.57 -2.33
N HIS A 427 13.09 19.90 -3.51
CA HIS A 427 11.98 20.84 -3.63
C HIS A 427 10.76 20.39 -2.80
N GLN A 428 10.46 19.08 -2.78
CA GLN A 428 9.38 18.53 -1.98
C GLN A 428 9.57 18.62 -0.46
N VAL A 429 10.78 18.34 0.01
CA VAL A 429 11.15 18.46 1.42
C VAL A 429 10.97 19.90 1.90
N LYS A 430 11.36 20.88 1.09
CA LYS A 430 11.19 22.31 1.40
C LYS A 430 9.73 22.74 1.42
N TYR A 431 8.94 22.47 0.37
CA TYR A 431 7.56 22.96 0.32
C TYR A 431 6.65 22.27 1.35
N LEU A 432 6.93 21.02 1.72
CA LEU A 432 6.19 20.32 2.78
C LEU A 432 6.61 20.73 4.19
N GLY A 433 7.66 21.56 4.32
CA GLY A 433 8.21 22.00 5.60
C GLY A 433 8.72 20.84 6.46
N LEU A 434 9.26 19.78 5.85
CA LEU A 434 9.65 18.57 6.61
C LEU A 434 10.84 18.85 7.54
N MET A 435 11.75 19.73 7.13
CA MET A 435 12.89 20.16 7.95
C MET A 435 12.42 20.99 9.16
N GLU A 436 11.44 21.86 8.96
CA GLU A 436 10.82 22.67 10.01
C GLU A 436 10.08 21.77 11.01
N HIS A 437 9.32 20.79 10.52
CA HIS A 437 8.70 19.77 11.36
C HIS A 437 9.73 19.01 12.22
N LEU A 438 10.86 18.61 11.61
CA LEU A 438 11.95 17.96 12.33
C LEU A 438 12.54 18.89 13.40
N ARG A 439 12.80 20.16 13.07
CA ARG A 439 13.35 21.16 14.00
C ARG A 439 12.41 21.40 15.19
N VAL A 440 11.11 21.55 14.95
CA VAL A 440 10.12 21.72 16.03
C VAL A 440 10.07 20.49 16.94
N ARG A 441 10.15 19.27 16.37
CA ARG A 441 10.20 18.03 17.17
C ARG A 441 11.53 17.88 17.94
N ARG A 442 12.63 18.41 17.39
CA ARG A 442 13.98 18.40 17.97
C ARG A 442 14.26 19.53 18.97
N ALA A 443 13.45 20.59 18.98
CA ALA A 443 13.60 21.71 19.93
C ALA A 443 13.44 21.28 21.40
N GLY A 444 12.88 20.08 21.63
CA GLY A 444 12.83 19.43 22.94
C GLY A 444 13.77 18.22 23.03
N PHE A 445 13.33 17.17 23.71
CA PHE A 445 14.06 15.91 23.81
C PHE A 445 13.78 15.03 22.59
N ALA A 446 14.83 14.57 21.91
CA ALA A 446 14.72 13.73 20.72
C ALA A 446 14.09 12.37 21.01
N TYR A 447 14.35 11.80 22.19
CA TYR A 447 13.84 10.47 22.54
C TYR A 447 13.17 10.49 23.91
N ARG A 448 12.05 9.76 24.03
CA ARG A 448 11.31 9.61 25.28
C ARG A 448 10.70 8.22 25.39
N ARG A 449 10.85 7.59 26.56
CA ARG A 449 10.34 6.22 26.81
C ARG A 449 9.93 6.06 28.26
N ARG A 450 8.91 5.23 28.54
CA ARG A 450 8.55 4.84 29.91
C ARG A 450 9.72 4.11 30.58
N PHE A 451 9.88 4.31 31.88
CA PHE A 451 11.02 3.76 32.64
C PHE A 451 11.07 2.23 32.57
N GLU A 452 9.92 1.55 32.68
CA GLU A 452 9.84 0.09 32.66
C GLU A 452 10.38 -0.48 31.34
N VAL A 453 9.93 0.08 30.23
CA VAL A 453 10.31 -0.38 28.88
C VAL A 453 11.78 -0.09 28.60
N PHE A 454 12.28 1.06 29.05
CA PHE A 454 13.68 1.43 28.88
C PHE A 454 14.59 0.50 29.70
N LEU A 455 14.27 0.29 30.97
CA LEU A 455 15.05 -0.58 31.86
C LEU A 455 15.02 -2.04 31.40
N GLN A 456 13.87 -2.57 31.00
CA GLN A 456 13.76 -3.95 30.54
C GLN A 456 14.66 -4.24 29.33
N ARG A 457 14.81 -3.27 28.41
CA ARG A 457 15.67 -3.38 27.25
C ARG A 457 17.14 -3.30 27.63
N TYR A 458 17.52 -2.28 28.40
CA TYR A 458 18.93 -1.91 28.62
C TYR A 458 19.51 -2.40 29.95
N LYS A 459 18.76 -3.11 30.80
CA LYS A 459 19.27 -3.72 32.04
C LYS A 459 20.54 -4.57 31.89
N PRO A 460 20.84 -5.26 30.76
CA PRO A 460 22.08 -6.04 30.69
C PRO A 460 23.35 -5.18 30.60
N LEU A 461 23.22 -3.87 30.37
CA LEU A 461 24.36 -2.96 30.24
C LEU A 461 24.99 -2.62 31.59
N CYS A 462 24.20 -2.59 32.66
CA CYS A 462 24.69 -2.29 34.00
C CYS A 462 24.63 -3.56 34.88
N PRO A 463 25.75 -3.96 35.50
CA PRO A 463 25.80 -5.11 36.41
C PRO A 463 24.76 -5.04 37.53
N ASP A 464 24.50 -3.85 38.09
CA ASP A 464 23.58 -3.65 39.21
C ASP A 464 22.11 -3.84 38.83
N THR A 465 21.78 -3.63 37.55
CA THR A 465 20.41 -3.81 37.04
C THR A 465 20.15 -5.20 36.47
N TRP A 466 21.21 -5.98 36.23
CA TRP A 466 21.15 -7.32 35.65
C TRP A 466 21.20 -8.40 36.74
N PRO A 467 20.48 -9.53 36.63
CA PRO A 467 19.50 -9.89 35.60
C PRO A 467 18.08 -9.40 35.88
N ASN A 468 17.74 -9.16 37.16
CA ASN A 468 16.41 -8.78 37.60
C ASN A 468 16.52 -7.58 38.54
N TRP A 469 15.81 -6.49 38.20
CA TRP A 469 15.68 -5.32 39.06
C TRP A 469 14.47 -5.48 39.98
N LYS A 470 14.66 -5.20 41.28
CA LYS A 470 13.61 -5.35 42.31
C LYS A 470 13.05 -4.02 42.84
N GLY A 471 13.70 -2.90 42.53
CA GLY A 471 13.27 -1.57 42.97
C GLY A 471 12.32 -0.87 41.99
N PRO A 472 11.94 0.39 42.27
CA PRO A 472 11.19 1.21 41.33
C PRO A 472 11.91 1.35 39.98
N PRO A 473 11.19 1.35 38.84
CA PRO A 473 11.80 1.47 37.51
C PRO A 473 12.63 2.76 37.32
N ALA A 474 12.20 3.88 37.92
CA ALA A 474 12.90 5.16 37.83
C ALA A 474 14.33 5.09 38.40
N GLU A 475 14.49 4.48 39.58
CA GLU A 475 15.80 4.30 40.23
C GLU A 475 16.71 3.36 39.42
N GLY A 476 16.14 2.29 38.85
CA GLY A 476 16.87 1.37 37.99
C GLY A 476 17.41 2.06 36.74
N VAL A 477 16.59 2.91 36.11
CA VAL A 477 17.02 3.73 34.97
C VAL A 477 18.08 4.75 35.39
N GLU A 478 17.96 5.36 36.57
CA GLU A 478 18.96 6.31 37.06
C GLU A 478 20.34 5.65 37.27
N ARG A 479 20.39 4.46 37.89
CA ARG A 479 21.64 3.70 38.05
C ARG A 479 22.24 3.29 36.72
N LEU A 480 21.39 2.82 35.80
CA LEU A 480 21.81 2.46 34.45
C LEU A 480 22.45 3.65 33.72
N VAL A 481 21.80 4.82 33.75
CA VAL A 481 22.28 6.03 33.07
C VAL A 481 23.56 6.56 33.69
N LYS A 482 23.68 6.51 35.03
CA LYS A 482 24.92 6.83 35.75
C LYS A 482 26.07 5.89 35.36
N HIS A 483 25.80 4.59 35.26
CA HIS A 483 26.80 3.60 34.84
C HIS A 483 27.25 3.79 33.39
N LEU A 484 26.34 4.18 32.51
CA LEU A 484 26.63 4.51 31.11
C LEU A 484 27.33 5.86 30.94
N GLY A 485 27.42 6.68 32.00
CA GLY A 485 28.15 7.94 31.99
C GLY A 485 27.45 9.06 31.22
N TYR A 486 26.12 9.13 31.21
CA TYR A 486 25.45 10.25 30.53
C TYR A 486 25.68 11.54 31.28
N ALA A 487 25.98 12.61 30.54
CA ALA A 487 26.09 13.93 31.15
C ALA A 487 24.68 14.48 31.52
N PRO A 488 24.56 15.30 32.58
CA PRO A 488 23.27 15.82 33.07
C PRO A 488 22.47 16.65 32.06
N ASP A 489 23.12 17.21 31.04
CA ASP A 489 22.50 17.96 29.94
C ASP A 489 21.92 17.05 28.85
N GLU A 490 22.43 15.83 28.73
CA GLU A 490 22.03 14.86 27.70
C GLU A 490 20.71 14.16 28.01
N TYR A 491 20.29 14.11 29.28
CA TYR A 491 19.04 13.46 29.68
C TYR A 491 18.30 14.20 30.79
N LYS A 492 17.01 13.92 30.93
CA LYS A 492 16.18 14.38 32.05
C LYS A 492 15.24 13.28 32.49
N MET A 493 15.13 13.10 33.81
CA MET A 493 14.15 12.20 34.41
C MET A 493 12.82 12.94 34.55
N GLY A 494 11.76 12.43 33.90
CA GLY A 494 10.40 12.91 34.12
C GLY A 494 9.67 12.13 35.20
N LYS A 495 8.35 12.36 35.33
CA LYS A 495 7.54 11.63 36.32
C LYS A 495 7.40 10.13 36.01
N THR A 496 7.29 9.76 34.74
CA THR A 496 7.04 8.37 34.29
C THR A 496 7.94 7.92 33.14
N LYS A 497 8.79 8.81 32.62
CA LYS A 497 9.56 8.60 31.40
C LYS A 497 10.96 9.19 31.52
N ILE A 498 11.93 8.54 30.88
CA ILE A 498 13.24 9.12 30.60
C ILE A 498 13.17 9.93 29.30
N PHE A 499 13.84 11.07 29.28
CA PHE A 499 13.97 11.95 28.13
C PHE A 499 15.45 12.10 27.77
N ILE A 500 15.81 11.83 26.52
CA ILE A 500 17.18 11.95 26.01
C ILE A 500 17.20 13.05 24.95
N ARG A 501 18.12 14.00 25.10
CA ARG A 501 18.23 15.21 24.28
C ARG A 501 18.87 14.91 22.93
N HIS A 502 20.04 14.29 22.93
CA HIS A 502 20.81 14.05 21.72
C HIS A 502 20.65 12.60 21.22
N ALA A 503 20.56 12.44 19.90
CA ALA A 503 20.44 11.11 19.30
C ALA A 503 21.73 10.31 19.45
N ARG A 504 22.90 10.98 19.43
CA ARG A 504 24.22 10.38 19.68
C ARG A 504 24.24 9.54 20.97
N THR A 505 23.65 10.05 22.05
CA THR A 505 23.64 9.37 23.36
C THR A 505 22.84 8.07 23.29
N LEU A 506 21.66 8.11 22.64
CA LEU A 506 20.84 6.91 22.41
C LEU A 506 21.57 5.89 21.52
N PHE A 507 22.26 6.36 20.48
CA PHE A 507 23.00 5.49 19.58
C PHE A 507 24.16 4.79 20.28
N ALA A 508 24.94 5.52 21.09
CA ALA A 508 25.96 4.91 21.93
C ALA A 508 25.39 3.84 22.88
N THR A 509 24.16 4.05 23.39
CA THR A 509 23.46 3.05 24.22
C THR A 509 23.16 1.76 23.44
N GLU A 510 22.61 1.90 22.23
CA GLU A 510 22.24 0.77 21.39
C GLU A 510 23.49 0.02 20.92
N ASP A 511 24.57 0.71 20.59
CA ASP A 511 25.84 0.09 20.21
C ASP A 511 26.43 -0.74 21.36
N ALA A 512 26.43 -0.19 22.59
CA ALA A 512 26.82 -0.92 23.78
C ALA A 512 25.91 -2.14 24.03
N TYR A 513 24.62 -2.00 23.76
CA TYR A 513 23.63 -3.07 23.92
C TYR A 513 23.85 -4.21 22.92
N GLU A 514 24.18 -3.88 21.67
CA GLU A 514 24.50 -4.84 20.63
C GLU A 514 25.72 -5.68 20.99
N VAL A 515 26.79 -5.02 21.47
CA VAL A 515 27.98 -5.70 21.97
C VAL A 515 27.65 -6.61 23.15
N CYS A 516 26.80 -6.16 24.08
CA CYS A 516 26.36 -6.97 25.22
C CYS A 516 25.57 -8.21 24.78
N LYS A 517 24.66 -8.10 23.80
CA LYS A 517 23.92 -9.24 23.24
C LYS A 517 24.85 -10.32 22.70
N HIS A 518 25.92 -9.95 21.99
CA HIS A 518 26.91 -10.92 21.51
C HIS A 518 27.65 -11.63 22.65
N LYS A 519 28.02 -10.91 23.72
CA LYS A 519 28.63 -11.51 24.92
C LYS A 519 27.67 -12.50 25.59
N LEU A 520 26.39 -12.15 25.72
CA LEU A 520 25.37 -13.03 26.26
C LEU A 520 25.15 -14.28 25.40
N ALA A 521 25.06 -14.12 24.08
CA ALA A 521 24.96 -15.24 23.14
C ALA A 521 26.15 -16.19 23.27
N THR A 522 27.37 -15.64 23.37
CA THR A 522 28.60 -16.42 23.57
C THR A 522 28.57 -17.22 24.86
N ARG A 523 28.08 -16.62 25.97
CA ARG A 523 27.90 -17.32 27.25
C ARG A 523 26.90 -18.49 27.14
N ILE A 524 25.78 -18.27 26.45
CA ILE A 524 24.77 -19.31 26.22
C ILE A 524 25.36 -20.45 25.37
N GLN A 525 26.03 -20.11 24.27
CA GLN A 525 26.68 -21.07 23.39
C GLN A 525 27.76 -21.87 24.12
N ALA A 526 28.60 -21.23 24.93
CA ALA A 526 29.63 -21.90 25.73
C ALA A 526 29.01 -22.87 26.75
N LYS A 527 27.96 -22.45 27.47
CA LYS A 527 27.25 -23.30 28.43
C LYS A 527 26.57 -24.49 27.75
N TYR A 528 25.96 -24.28 26.59
CA TYR A 528 25.35 -25.35 25.79
C TYR A 528 26.40 -26.34 25.26
N LYS A 529 27.51 -25.86 24.68
CA LYS A 529 28.62 -26.72 24.22
C LYS A 529 29.22 -27.51 25.38
N GLY A 530 29.42 -26.88 26.53
CA GLY A 530 29.88 -27.54 27.75
C GLY A 530 28.91 -28.62 28.25
N TYR A 531 27.60 -28.32 28.28
CA TYR A 531 26.56 -29.29 28.63
C TYR A 531 26.55 -30.49 27.68
N ARG A 532 26.57 -30.24 26.36
CA ARG A 532 26.62 -31.29 25.33
C ARG A 532 27.89 -32.12 25.45
N GLY A 533 29.05 -31.50 25.66
CA GLY A 533 30.33 -32.17 25.85
C GLY A 533 30.34 -33.06 27.09
N LYS A 534 29.84 -32.55 28.23
CA LYS A 534 29.68 -33.35 29.46
C LYS A 534 28.75 -34.55 29.25
N GLY A 535 27.61 -34.35 28.57
CA GLY A 535 26.69 -35.44 28.26
C GLY A 535 27.30 -36.52 27.35
N GLN A 536 28.09 -36.11 26.34
CA GLN A 536 28.82 -37.05 25.49
C GLN A 536 29.91 -37.80 26.26
N PHE A 537 30.68 -37.11 27.09
CA PHE A 537 31.71 -37.72 27.92
C PHE A 537 31.12 -38.72 28.92
N GLN A 538 29.98 -38.39 29.53
CA GLN A 538 29.30 -39.28 30.47
C GLN A 538 28.77 -40.55 29.78
N LYS A 539 28.20 -40.41 28.58
CA LYS A 539 27.82 -41.58 27.74
C LYS A 539 29.01 -42.45 27.36
N GLN A 540 30.15 -41.85 26.99
CA GLN A 540 31.37 -42.58 26.69
C GLN A 540 31.92 -43.30 27.93
N ARG A 541 31.87 -42.66 29.11
CA ARG A 541 32.31 -43.26 30.38
C ARG A 541 31.42 -44.42 30.81
N GLU A 542 30.10 -44.30 30.65
CA GLU A 542 29.14 -45.37 30.92
C GLU A 542 29.30 -46.54 29.93
N ALA A 543 29.58 -46.27 28.65
CA ALA A 543 29.90 -47.29 27.66
C ALA A 543 31.24 -48.00 27.97
N GLY A 544 32.28 -47.26 28.39
CA GLY A 544 33.56 -47.83 28.80
C GLY A 544 33.46 -48.70 30.05
N ALA A 545 32.73 -48.25 31.08
CA ALA A 545 32.49 -49.05 32.29
C ALA A 545 31.64 -50.30 32.04
N LYS A 546 30.74 -50.28 31.04
CA LYS A 546 30.05 -51.50 30.55
C LYS A 546 31.02 -52.44 29.82
N GLY A 547 31.88 -51.89 28.96
CA GLY A 547 32.93 -52.65 28.28
C GLY A 547 33.89 -53.34 29.25
N GLU A 548 34.38 -52.63 30.27
CA GLU A 548 35.25 -53.20 31.31
C GLU A 548 34.54 -54.29 32.13
N ARG A 549 33.23 -54.14 32.41
CA ARG A 549 32.41 -55.18 33.07
C ARG A 549 32.20 -56.42 32.19
N GLU A 550 31.98 -56.24 30.89
CA GLU A 550 31.92 -57.34 29.93
C GLU A 550 33.29 -58.01 29.75
N GLU A 551 34.39 -57.26 29.78
CA GLU A 551 35.75 -57.79 29.65
C GLU A 551 36.20 -58.57 30.90
N SER A 552 35.75 -58.16 32.09
CA SER A 552 35.98 -58.87 33.36
C SER A 552 35.13 -60.14 33.50
N LEU A 553 33.87 -60.12 33.05
CA LEU A 553 33.05 -61.33 32.91
C LEU A 553 33.58 -62.28 31.81
N GLY A 554 34.19 -61.72 30.76
CA GLY A 554 34.83 -62.50 29.69
C GLY A 554 36.14 -63.18 30.11
N ARG A 555 36.85 -62.67 31.13
CA ARG A 555 38.15 -63.23 31.57
C ARG A 555 38.03 -64.50 32.43
N GLU A 556 36.87 -64.82 32.99
CA GLU A 556 36.62 -66.12 33.64
C GLU A 556 36.18 -67.22 32.66
N GLY A 557 35.79 -66.87 31.42
CA GLY A 557 35.35 -67.82 30.40
C GLY A 557 36.30 -68.01 29.21
N HIS A 558 37.52 -67.45 29.26
CA HIS A 558 38.40 -67.37 28.09
C HIS A 558 39.85 -67.79 28.40
N LYS A 559 40.01 -69.00 28.93
CA LYS A 559 41.22 -69.81 28.75
C LYS A 559 40.82 -71.05 27.97
N GLU A 560 40.87 -70.91 26.65
CA GLU A 560 41.08 -71.93 25.60
C GLU A 560 40.28 -71.51 24.36
N GLY A 561 40.97 -71.33 23.23
CA GLY A 561 40.32 -71.12 21.93
C GLY A 561 40.70 -69.87 21.14
N PHE A 562 41.87 -69.26 21.35
CA PHE A 562 42.49 -68.46 20.28
C PHE A 562 43.23 -69.41 19.33
N MET A 563 42.67 -69.71 18.16
CA MET A 563 43.42 -70.33 17.05
C MET A 563 43.14 -69.66 15.71
N THR A 564 44.06 -68.75 15.36
CA THR A 564 44.76 -68.55 14.07
C THR A 564 44.00 -68.71 12.75
N ARG A 565 44.00 -67.60 12.00
CA ARG A 565 43.26 -67.27 10.76
C ARG A 565 43.50 -68.14 9.52
N ASN A 566 44.26 -69.24 9.55
CA ASN A 566 44.68 -69.97 8.34
C ASN A 566 44.81 -71.51 8.48
N GLN A 567 43.98 -72.17 9.30
CA GLN A 567 43.91 -73.64 9.35
C GLN A 567 42.49 -74.18 9.08
N PRO A 568 42.35 -75.44 8.61
CA PRO A 568 41.04 -76.04 8.33
C PRO A 568 40.15 -76.09 9.57
N ALA A 569 38.84 -75.95 9.36
CA ALA A 569 37.87 -75.76 10.43
C ALA A 569 37.93 -76.87 11.49
N CYS A 570 38.14 -76.49 12.76
CA CYS A 570 37.91 -77.39 13.89
C CYS A 570 36.42 -77.53 14.19
N VAL A 571 36.05 -78.56 14.96
CA VAL A 571 34.66 -78.88 15.33
C VAL A 571 33.97 -77.67 15.98
N ASP A 572 34.68 -76.90 16.82
CA ASP A 572 34.15 -75.73 17.53
C ASP A 572 33.76 -74.57 16.60
N ASN A 573 34.50 -74.36 15.51
CA ASN A 573 34.14 -73.35 14.48
C ASN A 573 32.84 -73.72 13.76
N SER A 574 32.58 -75.02 13.61
CA SER A 574 31.38 -75.55 12.96
C SER A 574 30.15 -75.32 13.84
N GLU A 575 30.29 -75.54 15.14
CA GLU A 575 29.24 -75.31 16.13
C GLU A 575 28.93 -73.82 16.30
N TYR A 576 29.95 -72.95 16.31
CA TYR A 576 29.73 -71.50 16.33
C TYR A 576 28.98 -71.01 15.09
N LEU A 577 29.33 -71.50 13.89
CA LEU A 577 28.61 -71.16 12.66
C LEU A 577 27.18 -71.69 12.66
N ALA A 578 26.95 -72.89 13.20
CA ALA A 578 25.61 -73.44 13.39
C ALA A 578 24.78 -72.59 14.37
N PHE A 579 25.38 -72.17 15.49
CA PHE A 579 24.77 -71.29 16.48
C PHE A 579 24.40 -69.92 15.90
N VAL A 580 25.32 -69.27 15.16
CA VAL A 580 25.05 -67.97 14.50
C VAL A 580 23.92 -68.09 13.47
N ARG A 581 23.88 -69.18 12.69
CA ARG A 581 22.78 -69.44 11.75
C ARG A 581 21.46 -69.65 12.46
N GLN A 582 21.44 -70.47 13.51
CA GLN A 582 20.23 -70.75 14.28
C GLN A 582 19.69 -69.47 14.92
N ASN A 583 20.54 -68.67 15.56
CA ASN A 583 20.12 -67.41 16.19
C ASN A 583 19.57 -66.39 15.17
N TYR A 584 20.16 -66.30 13.98
CA TYR A 584 19.64 -65.44 12.92
C TYR A 584 18.27 -65.91 12.40
N LEU A 585 18.09 -67.21 12.17
CA LEU A 585 16.82 -67.78 11.72
C LEU A 585 15.71 -67.62 12.78
N THR A 586 16.04 -67.76 14.07
CA THR A 586 15.08 -67.50 15.17
C THR A 586 14.66 -66.03 15.18
N ARG A 587 15.61 -65.09 15.05
CA ARG A 587 15.29 -63.65 14.96
C ARG A 587 14.48 -63.29 13.72
N LEU A 588 14.75 -63.94 12.59
CA LEU A 588 13.99 -63.76 11.35
C LEU A 588 12.55 -64.26 11.51
N LYS A 589 12.35 -65.44 12.12
CA LYS A 589 11.04 -66.00 12.42
C LYS A 589 10.17 -65.02 13.21
N ASP A 590 10.74 -64.39 14.24
CA ASP A 590 10.01 -63.48 15.11
C ASP A 590 9.75 -62.10 14.50
N ASN A 591 10.41 -61.76 13.38
CA ASN A 591 10.32 -60.45 12.72
C ASN A 591 10.07 -60.56 11.20
N LEU A 592 9.30 -61.56 10.75
CA LEU A 592 8.93 -61.72 9.34
C LEU A 592 7.99 -60.58 8.87
N PRO A 593 8.30 -59.88 7.76
CA PRO A 593 7.44 -58.83 7.24
C PRO A 593 6.12 -59.41 6.71
N LYS A 594 5.02 -58.67 6.90
CA LYS A 594 3.66 -59.13 6.59
C LYS A 594 3.40 -59.37 5.09
N THR A 595 4.25 -58.85 4.20
CA THR A 595 4.18 -59.09 2.75
C THR A 595 5.58 -59.18 2.14
N VAL A 596 5.76 -60.04 1.15
CA VAL A 596 7.08 -60.42 0.58
C VAL A 596 7.78 -59.25 -0.15
N LEU A 597 7.03 -58.23 -0.58
CA LEU A 597 7.54 -57.13 -1.40
C LEU A 597 8.07 -55.92 -0.60
N ASP A 598 7.94 -55.91 0.72
CA ASP A 598 8.41 -54.80 1.55
C ASP A 598 9.90 -54.95 1.86
N LYS A 599 10.76 -54.28 1.07
CA LYS A 599 12.23 -54.44 1.11
C LYS A 599 12.91 -53.76 2.30
N ASN A 600 12.23 -52.88 3.02
CA ASN A 600 12.86 -52.05 4.07
C ASN A 600 12.71 -52.63 5.48
N THR A 601 11.96 -53.71 5.64
CA THR A 601 11.65 -54.35 6.92
C THR A 601 12.33 -55.71 7.13
N TRP A 602 13.09 -56.20 6.13
CA TRP A 602 13.91 -57.41 6.28
C TRP A 602 15.14 -57.14 7.15
N LEU A 603 15.43 -58.05 8.09
CA LEU A 603 16.63 -57.98 8.91
C LEU A 603 17.89 -58.13 8.05
N THR A 604 18.92 -57.32 8.33
CA THR A 604 20.20 -57.37 7.62
C THR A 604 20.94 -58.69 7.94
N PRO A 605 21.36 -59.47 6.92
CA PRO A 605 22.04 -60.74 7.17
C PRO A 605 23.43 -60.54 7.80
N PRO A 606 23.97 -61.54 8.53
CA PRO A 606 25.27 -61.44 9.16
C PRO A 606 26.39 -61.20 8.13
N PRO A 607 27.44 -60.42 8.46
CA PRO A 607 28.50 -60.02 7.51
C PRO A 607 29.17 -61.19 6.76
N ILE A 608 29.29 -62.35 7.40
CA ILE A 608 29.92 -63.55 6.82
C ILE A 608 29.11 -64.16 5.66
N MET A 609 27.79 -63.95 5.63
CA MET A 609 26.93 -64.36 4.50
C MET A 609 27.05 -63.38 3.32
N VAL A 610 27.29 -62.10 3.60
CA VAL A 610 27.52 -61.08 2.57
C VAL A 610 28.89 -61.30 1.89
N GLU A 611 29.89 -61.73 2.65
CA GLU A 611 31.22 -62.10 2.11
C GLU A 611 31.16 -63.33 1.18
N LEU A 612 30.31 -64.32 1.48
CA LEU A 612 30.07 -65.48 0.61
C LEU A 612 29.33 -65.09 -0.67
N GLN A 613 28.41 -64.14 -0.60
CA GLN A 613 27.67 -63.62 -1.75
C GLN A 613 28.59 -62.80 -2.68
N LEU A 614 29.48 -61.98 -2.12
CA LEU A 614 30.52 -61.27 -2.87
C LEU A 614 31.57 -62.20 -3.48
N LYS A 615 31.93 -63.30 -2.80
CA LYS A 615 32.84 -64.33 -3.35
C LYS A 615 32.17 -65.18 -4.44
N GLY A 616 30.88 -65.48 -4.34
CA GLY A 616 30.12 -66.17 -5.38
C GLY A 616 29.96 -65.30 -6.63
N VAL A 617 29.57 -64.03 -6.45
CA VAL A 617 29.43 -63.06 -7.55
C VAL A 617 30.78 -62.75 -8.21
N ALA A 618 31.88 -62.67 -7.45
CA ALA A 618 33.23 -62.51 -8.01
C ALA A 618 33.74 -63.79 -8.71
N SER A 619 33.40 -64.98 -8.21
CA SER A 619 33.75 -66.25 -8.88
C SER A 619 32.99 -66.46 -10.18
N ASP A 620 31.77 -65.95 -10.31
CA ASP A 620 30.98 -65.99 -11.54
C ASP A 620 31.38 -64.86 -12.51
N LEU A 621 31.77 -63.68 -12.01
CA LEU A 621 32.25 -62.55 -12.85
C LEU A 621 33.61 -62.82 -13.51
N PHE A 622 34.48 -63.64 -12.91
CA PHE A 622 35.85 -63.85 -13.37
C PHE A 622 36.13 -65.28 -13.87
N LYS A 623 35.08 -66.08 -14.08
CA LYS A 623 35.20 -67.39 -14.71
C LYS A 623 35.46 -67.21 -16.22
N GLY A 624 36.69 -67.48 -16.66
CA GLY A 624 37.00 -67.72 -18.07
C GLY A 624 37.44 -66.53 -18.93
N LYS A 625 37.92 -65.42 -18.37
CA LYS A 625 38.51 -64.33 -19.17
C LYS A 625 39.84 -63.83 -18.62
N LYS A 626 40.92 -64.55 -18.94
CA LYS A 626 42.25 -63.97 -19.13
C LYS A 626 42.60 -64.09 -20.61
N GLU A 627 43.20 -63.03 -21.14
CA GLU A 627 43.62 -62.82 -22.54
C GLU A 627 42.54 -62.21 -23.45
N ASN A 628 42.36 -60.88 -23.38
CA ASN A 628 42.73 -59.99 -24.49
C ASN A 628 42.25 -58.53 -24.28
N TYR A 629 43.16 -57.62 -24.63
CA TYR A 629 43.08 -56.16 -24.89
C TYR A 629 43.38 -55.12 -23.79
N PRO A 630 44.05 -54.00 -24.18
CA PRO A 630 44.98 -53.23 -23.36
C PRO A 630 44.46 -51.83 -22.93
N GLN A 631 45.38 -51.11 -22.29
CA GLN A 631 45.38 -49.73 -21.80
C GLN A 631 44.78 -48.66 -22.75
N SER A 632 44.11 -47.63 -22.18
CA SER A 632 44.57 -46.22 -22.24
C SER A 632 43.52 -45.19 -21.73
N VAL A 633 43.82 -44.56 -20.59
CA VAL A 633 43.71 -43.12 -20.17
C VAL A 633 42.37 -42.32 -20.34
N PRO A 634 42.22 -41.04 -19.89
CA PRO A 634 41.20 -40.66 -18.89
C PRO A 634 40.31 -39.43 -19.27
N ARG A 635 39.44 -39.05 -18.32
CA ARG A 635 38.80 -37.73 -18.08
C ARG A 635 37.47 -37.37 -18.82
N PRO A 636 36.64 -36.48 -18.19
CA PRO A 636 35.19 -36.67 -18.06
C PRO A 636 34.31 -35.52 -18.61
N PHE A 637 32.99 -35.79 -18.70
CA PHE A 637 31.85 -34.87 -18.91
C PHE A 637 31.84 -33.94 -20.14
N VAL A 638 31.06 -34.29 -21.18
CA VAL A 638 30.38 -33.30 -22.05
C VAL A 638 28.98 -33.74 -22.53
N ASP A 639 28.66 -35.04 -22.66
CA ASP A 639 27.53 -35.45 -23.54
C ASP A 639 26.24 -35.99 -22.89
N THR A 640 25.92 -35.69 -21.63
CA THR A 640 24.64 -36.11 -21.02
C THR A 640 23.75 -34.94 -20.60
N ARG A 641 23.53 -33.99 -21.51
CA ARG A 641 22.38 -33.07 -21.44
C ARG A 641 21.33 -33.52 -22.46
N ILE A 642 20.15 -33.87 -21.96
CA ILE A 642 18.99 -34.24 -22.78
C ILE A 642 18.45 -32.96 -23.43
N GLY A 643 18.40 -32.93 -24.77
CA GLY A 643 17.79 -31.85 -25.54
C GLY A 643 16.27 -32.02 -25.68
N GLU A 644 15.55 -30.93 -25.93
CA GLU A 644 14.09 -30.91 -26.14
C GLU A 644 13.60 -31.73 -27.36
N GLN A 645 14.51 -32.35 -28.11
CA GLN A 645 14.19 -33.14 -29.31
C GLN A 645 14.14 -34.65 -29.03
N ASP A 646 14.54 -35.10 -27.83
CA ASP A 646 14.54 -36.52 -27.42
C ASP A 646 13.34 -36.90 -26.54
N ILE A 647 12.34 -36.01 -26.41
CA ILE A 647 11.13 -36.24 -25.60
C ILE A 647 9.95 -36.63 -26.50
N ASN A 648 9.39 -37.81 -26.24
CA ASN A 648 8.24 -38.36 -26.95
C ASN A 648 7.00 -37.44 -26.88
N MET A 649 6.47 -37.02 -28.03
CA MET A 649 5.32 -36.10 -28.12
C MET A 649 4.05 -36.60 -27.39
N LYS A 650 3.84 -37.90 -27.19
CA LYS A 650 2.71 -38.41 -26.40
C LYS A 650 2.84 -38.14 -24.90
N VAL A 651 4.06 -37.91 -24.41
CA VAL A 651 4.34 -37.60 -22.99
C VAL A 651 4.11 -36.10 -22.70
N LEU A 652 4.32 -35.22 -23.69
CA LEU A 652 3.99 -33.78 -23.58
C LEU A 652 2.48 -33.51 -23.53
N GLN A 653 1.64 -34.38 -24.09
CA GLN A 653 0.17 -34.32 -23.98
C GLN A 653 -0.37 -34.80 -22.62
N MET A 654 0.38 -35.59 -21.85
CA MET A 654 -0.04 -36.07 -20.53
C MET A 654 0.35 -35.13 -19.38
N ILE A 655 1.35 -34.26 -19.56
CA ILE A 655 1.87 -33.39 -18.49
C ILE A 655 1.19 -32.01 -18.48
N ARG A 656 0.66 -31.55 -19.61
CA ARG A 656 -0.09 -30.28 -19.70
C ARG A 656 -1.59 -30.54 -19.57
N HIS A 657 -2.09 -30.51 -18.34
CA HIS A 657 -3.53 -30.43 -18.10
C HIS A 657 -4.06 -29.02 -18.41
N GLU A 658 -4.21 -28.73 -19.70
CA GLU A 658 -5.34 -27.93 -20.17
C GLU A 658 -6.17 -28.76 -21.14
N ARG A 659 -7.45 -28.94 -20.78
CA ARG A 659 -8.53 -28.61 -21.70
C ARG A 659 -9.56 -27.76 -20.96
N ILE A 660 -9.63 -26.49 -21.37
CA ILE A 660 -10.91 -25.79 -21.51
C ILE A 660 -11.69 -26.51 -22.64
N LYS A 661 -12.99 -26.72 -22.41
CA LYS A 661 -13.88 -27.64 -23.13
C LYS A 661 -14.29 -27.22 -24.54
N VAL A 662 -14.54 -28.23 -25.38
CA VAL A 662 -15.75 -28.41 -26.20
C VAL A 662 -15.92 -29.94 -26.26
N SER A 663 -16.94 -30.63 -25.76
CA SER A 663 -18.30 -30.35 -25.25
C SER A 663 -18.48 -31.00 -23.86
#